data_AF-A0A959JVP1-F1
#
_entry.id   AF-A0A959JVP1-F1
#
_cell.length_a   1.000
_cell.length_b   1.000
_cell.length_c   1.000
_cell.angle_alpha   90.00
_cell.angle_beta   90.00
_cell.angle_gamma   90.00
#
_symmetry.space_group_name_H-M   'P 1'
#
loop_
_entity.id
_entity.type
_entity.pdbx_description
1 polymer ?
#
loop_
_entity_poly.entity_id
_entity_poly.type
_entity_poly.pdbx_seq_one_letter_code
_entity_poly.pdbx_strand_id
1 'polypeptide(L)'
;MKIPALRWCMVAALSVVAMKFSEGIIAQNKAIISEYNQEFKTYGFDDPDPVPILVSNPKIYPYYKYEGYKHEGQMKEWKVVKLENDYIEVYILPEVGGKVWGAIEKSTGEEFIYRNEVMKFRNISMRGPWTSGGIEFNFGIIGHHPSTATPVDYTTRTYEDGSVGCTVGNVDLPSHTQWRVEIYLAPDKAYFETRVLWYNPTHFTQSYYNWMTGAAAATDDLEFFCPGNAYVGHPGDAHPWPVDSEGRQLSRYQENDFGPSKSYHVVGEYNDFFGGYYHNKNFGFGHWAPYDEMPGQKLWLWALSRSGGIWEDLLTDTDGQYIEFQAGRLLNQFSPGRVNTPITQTDFEPGRSDLWRELWFPVKEIGGLTEVSPSGILHINEVGDSLEIGINALARAAGTLTVVEDGDPLLQMDLSLIPMEVKKISMKKPAGGYHVEIPEMDLRYSSERGEDFLDRDFSAREELDDNEISASILYLQASEEMEFRNYDEAEALYQQCLEKDPHYIAALNGLADLKLRRNYLSDALQTVKKSLKWDTYHPEANFVAGKIYKAMDDKVNALECFGWAARSLQYRADANAAMSEIFLRYNNLDNAARHARQALDYNRFHMGARMVLAISSRLSKNNIAAVQQISAIRSIDPLNHFAKMEQFLISQSEGDKKAFIESQRSELAYQTYLELAIQYVNLGRKEDALAVLELAPQHPLVDLWWSYLSDDTAKYLTAVTEQPADLVFPYRVETLKMLQWAVSQNDDWKIKYYLALNYWGLGHKDKALEILNSFKEKIHFAPLYQARAALRQDMGENGMLDLEHALQIDKSNWRAWDDLLSYYDAQKLQDKYLTGAKEAYDRMPDNYVIEMQYANALIQNNQYLAASELLEGVQVLPFEGASLGHRLWEQANVAAGIEFIEKGQLREAEALLKNAKAWPENLGVGKPYNPDTRLPDYLLAYTYRKQGKGDIASSLEKEIQNYLSTRTPGSDLDDLINIKLAKSQGRDLKIPDTEMRGRRGVIRQYLEAYQMDDQASMQKLETENPGLFSGLNNELIKKAIGLP
;
A
#
# COMPACT_ATOMS: atom_id res chain seq x y z
N MET A 1 -53.73 60.85 -25.62
CA MET A 1 -52.28 60.75 -25.94
C MET A 1 -51.66 59.64 -25.11
N LYS A 2 -51.30 58.54 -25.80
CA LYS A 2 -50.15 57.61 -25.62
C LYS A 2 -49.52 57.58 -24.21
N ILE A 3 -49.44 56.45 -23.48
CA ILE A 3 -48.64 55.25 -23.79
C ILE A 3 -49.22 54.04 -23.00
N PRO A 4 -49.79 53.00 -23.64
CA PRO A 4 -49.97 51.69 -23.03
C PRO A 4 -49.14 50.58 -23.71
N ALA A 5 -48.22 50.92 -24.61
CA ALA A 5 -47.45 49.94 -25.39
C ALA A 5 -46.23 49.35 -24.66
N LEU A 6 -45.62 50.07 -23.70
CA LEU A 6 -44.37 49.62 -23.08
C LEU A 6 -44.53 48.49 -22.06
N ARG A 7 -45.67 48.43 -21.35
CA ARG A 7 -45.93 47.37 -20.35
C ARG A 7 -46.22 46.01 -20.96
N TRP A 8 -46.82 45.99 -22.16
CA TRP A 8 -47.08 44.73 -22.87
C TRP A 8 -45.82 44.18 -23.53
N CYS A 9 -44.89 45.02 -24.01
CA CYS A 9 -43.59 44.55 -24.51
C CYS A 9 -42.69 43.99 -23.41
N MET A 10 -42.72 44.53 -22.19
CA MET A 10 -41.92 44.00 -21.07
C MET A 10 -42.47 42.67 -20.55
N VAL A 11 -43.80 42.50 -20.46
CA VAL A 11 -44.41 41.23 -20.08
C VAL A 11 -44.24 40.19 -21.19
N ALA A 12 -44.36 40.57 -22.47
CA ALA A 12 -44.07 39.67 -23.59
C ALA A 12 -42.58 39.31 -23.69
N ALA A 13 -41.65 40.22 -23.40
CA ALA A 13 -40.22 39.93 -23.35
C ALA A 13 -39.86 39.01 -22.16
N LEU A 14 -40.46 39.20 -20.99
CA LEU A 14 -40.31 38.28 -19.85
C LEU A 14 -40.99 36.92 -20.12
N SER A 15 -42.08 36.89 -20.89
CA SER A 15 -42.75 35.65 -21.30
C SER A 15 -41.95 34.91 -22.37
N VAL A 16 -41.27 35.60 -23.30
CA VAL A 16 -40.43 35.01 -24.34
C VAL A 16 -39.06 34.61 -23.78
N VAL A 17 -38.53 35.31 -22.79
CA VAL A 17 -37.35 34.86 -22.02
C VAL A 17 -37.72 33.65 -21.14
N ALA A 18 -38.87 33.67 -20.45
CA ALA A 18 -39.35 32.51 -19.71
C ALA A 18 -39.74 31.33 -20.62
N MET A 19 -40.25 31.58 -21.84
CA MET A 19 -40.57 30.53 -22.82
C MET A 19 -39.32 29.96 -23.50
N LYS A 20 -38.30 30.78 -23.77
CA LYS A 20 -36.98 30.29 -24.25
C LYS A 20 -36.19 29.53 -23.18
N PHE A 21 -36.47 29.73 -21.90
CA PHE A 21 -35.97 28.87 -20.81
C PHE A 21 -36.85 27.63 -20.57
N SER A 22 -38.04 27.54 -21.16
CA SER A 22 -38.95 26.39 -21.00
C SER A 22 -38.86 25.36 -22.13
N GLU A 23 -38.34 25.74 -23.31
CA GLU A 23 -38.06 24.82 -24.43
C GLU A 23 -36.67 24.20 -24.24
N GLY A 24 -36.55 23.35 -23.23
CA GLY A 24 -35.30 22.67 -22.89
C GLY A 24 -35.27 22.00 -21.52
N ILE A 25 -36.38 21.97 -20.78
CA ILE A 25 -36.52 21.06 -19.64
C ILE A 25 -36.77 19.66 -20.21
N ILE A 26 -35.73 19.04 -20.77
CA ILE A 26 -35.65 17.59 -20.75
C ILE A 26 -35.67 17.26 -19.26
N ALA A 27 -36.71 16.58 -18.79
CA ALA A 27 -36.74 16.07 -17.43
C ALA A 27 -35.53 15.13 -17.30
N GLN A 28 -34.45 15.63 -16.70
CA GLN A 28 -33.23 14.86 -16.53
C GLN A 28 -33.53 13.70 -15.58
N ASN A 29 -33.12 12.50 -15.97
CA ASN A 29 -33.41 11.33 -15.17
C ASN A 29 -32.62 11.41 -13.86
N LYS A 30 -33.22 10.90 -12.77
CA LYS A 30 -32.47 10.71 -11.52
C LYS A 30 -31.41 9.64 -11.76
N ALA A 31 -30.28 9.76 -11.05
CA ALA A 31 -29.34 8.67 -10.99
C ALA A 31 -29.99 7.46 -10.29
N ILE A 32 -29.58 6.26 -10.70
CA ILE A 32 -30.11 4.99 -10.25
C ILE A 32 -29.01 4.25 -9.51
N ILE A 33 -29.36 3.61 -8.40
CA ILE A 33 -28.52 2.69 -7.67
C ILE A 33 -29.21 1.33 -7.64
N SER A 34 -28.47 0.28 -7.96
CA SER A 34 -28.98 -1.09 -7.95
C SER A 34 -27.97 -2.03 -7.27
N GLU A 35 -28.49 -3.03 -6.57
CA GLU A 35 -27.70 -4.05 -5.88
C GLU A 35 -28.13 -5.43 -6.39
N TYR A 36 -27.18 -6.22 -6.92
CA TYR A 36 -27.46 -7.55 -7.48
C TYR A 36 -26.25 -8.49 -7.33
N ASN A 37 -26.45 -9.79 -7.58
CA ASN A 37 -25.34 -10.74 -7.69
C ASN A 37 -25.00 -10.94 -9.16
N GLN A 38 -23.71 -10.99 -9.48
CA GLN A 38 -23.22 -11.29 -10.83
C GLN A 38 -22.19 -12.42 -10.76
N GLU A 39 -22.28 -13.37 -11.69
CA GLU A 39 -21.28 -14.43 -11.82
C GLU A 39 -20.04 -13.90 -12.56
N PHE A 40 -18.87 -14.11 -11.96
CA PHE A 40 -17.57 -13.86 -12.60
C PHE A 40 -16.74 -15.14 -12.56
N LYS A 41 -16.00 -15.41 -13.64
CA LYS A 41 -14.97 -16.45 -13.61
C LYS A 41 -13.90 -16.01 -12.62
N THR A 42 -13.71 -16.80 -11.58
CA THR A 42 -12.92 -16.45 -10.40
C THR A 42 -11.82 -17.48 -10.18
N TYR A 43 -10.57 -17.03 -10.18
CA TYR A 43 -9.43 -17.81 -9.72
C TYR A 43 -9.20 -17.47 -8.25
N GLY A 44 -9.75 -18.30 -7.37
CA GLY A 44 -9.79 -18.03 -5.95
C GLY A 44 -8.44 -18.13 -5.25
N PHE A 45 -8.47 -17.72 -3.99
CA PHE A 45 -7.39 -17.91 -3.01
C PHE A 45 -7.93 -18.68 -1.79
N ASP A 46 -7.05 -19.38 -1.08
CA ASP A 46 -7.34 -20.14 0.13
C ASP A 46 -6.10 -20.29 1.02
N ASP A 47 -6.12 -21.24 1.95
CA ASP A 47 -5.02 -21.57 2.86
C ASP A 47 -4.52 -20.35 3.69
N PRO A 48 -5.38 -19.80 4.57
CA PRO A 48 -4.97 -18.76 5.51
C PRO A 48 -3.93 -19.29 6.50
N ASP A 49 -2.84 -18.56 6.69
CA ASP A 49 -1.74 -18.96 7.54
C ASP A 49 -2.11 -18.86 9.04
N PRO A 50 -2.15 -19.99 9.79
CA PRO A 50 -2.41 -19.98 11.22
C PRO A 50 -1.20 -19.51 12.06
N VAL A 51 -0.01 -19.39 11.47
CA VAL A 51 1.16 -18.80 12.13
C VAL A 51 0.96 -17.28 12.21
N PRO A 52 1.17 -16.64 13.37
CA PRO A 52 0.97 -15.20 13.51
C PRO A 52 1.89 -14.45 12.54
N ILE A 53 1.33 -13.47 11.81
CA ILE A 53 2.08 -12.70 10.81
C ILE A 53 3.27 -11.92 11.38
N LEU A 54 3.41 -11.85 12.70
CA LEU A 54 4.62 -11.38 13.39
C LEU A 54 5.90 -12.07 12.90
N VAL A 55 5.80 -13.31 12.39
CA VAL A 55 6.95 -14.05 11.85
C VAL A 55 7.46 -13.51 10.50
N SER A 56 6.60 -12.84 9.73
CA SER A 56 6.90 -12.48 8.33
C SER A 56 6.66 -11.01 8.00
N ASN A 57 5.60 -10.40 8.53
CA ASN A 57 5.28 -8.98 8.37
C ASN A 57 4.58 -8.41 9.62
N PRO A 58 5.34 -8.04 10.66
CA PRO A 58 4.76 -7.53 11.91
C PRO A 58 3.97 -6.22 11.75
N LYS A 59 4.18 -5.46 10.66
CA LYS A 59 3.55 -4.15 10.42
C LYS A 59 2.03 -4.21 10.25
N ILE A 60 1.51 -5.39 9.88
CA ILE A 60 0.10 -5.63 9.64
C ILE A 60 -0.54 -6.60 10.65
N TYR A 61 0.16 -6.94 11.73
CA TYR A 61 -0.46 -7.70 12.83
C TYR A 61 -1.63 -6.88 13.41
N PRO A 62 -2.86 -7.43 13.55
CA PRO A 62 -3.21 -8.85 13.74
C PRO A 62 -3.73 -9.61 12.50
N TYR A 63 -3.56 -9.08 11.29
CA TYR A 63 -3.99 -9.81 10.09
C TYR A 63 -3.20 -11.11 9.90
N TYR A 64 -3.68 -11.96 8.99
CA TYR A 64 -2.99 -13.17 8.54
C TYR A 64 -2.90 -13.18 7.01
N LYS A 65 -1.93 -13.93 6.49
CA LYS A 65 -1.64 -14.03 5.06
C LYS A 65 -2.37 -15.24 4.46
N TYR A 66 -2.66 -15.20 3.15
CA TYR A 66 -3.09 -16.37 2.37
C TYR A 66 -1.97 -16.79 1.41
N GLU A 67 -1.79 -18.08 1.28
CA GLU A 67 -0.73 -18.63 0.41
C GLU A 67 -1.24 -19.69 -0.57
N GLY A 68 -2.54 -19.98 -0.55
CA GLY A 68 -3.20 -20.82 -1.55
C GLY A 68 -3.78 -19.98 -2.69
N TYR A 69 -3.44 -20.32 -3.93
CA TYR A 69 -3.96 -19.68 -5.14
C TYR A 69 -4.33 -20.74 -6.18
N LYS A 70 -5.44 -20.52 -6.89
CA LYS A 70 -5.90 -21.48 -7.92
C LYS A 70 -5.35 -21.13 -9.30
N HIS A 71 -4.83 -22.16 -9.98
CA HIS A 71 -4.44 -22.11 -11.40
C HIS A 71 -5.66 -22.03 -12.33
N GLU A 72 -6.75 -22.71 -11.97
CA GLU A 72 -7.98 -22.75 -12.76
C GLU A 72 -9.09 -21.89 -12.13
N GLY A 73 -9.90 -21.27 -12.99
CA GLY A 73 -10.99 -20.40 -12.59
C GLY A 73 -12.34 -21.11 -12.62
N GLN A 74 -13.21 -20.77 -11.68
CA GLN A 74 -14.59 -21.25 -11.60
C GLN A 74 -15.58 -20.09 -11.54
N MET A 75 -16.79 -20.26 -12.07
CA MET A 75 -17.83 -19.23 -11.92
C MET A 75 -18.23 -19.10 -10.45
N LYS A 76 -18.27 -17.86 -9.96
CA LYS A 76 -18.68 -17.52 -8.59
C LYS A 76 -19.53 -16.26 -8.63
N GLU A 77 -20.61 -16.24 -7.84
CA GLU A 77 -21.41 -15.04 -7.63
C GLU A 77 -20.70 -14.04 -6.72
N TRP A 78 -20.78 -12.76 -7.10
CA TRP A 78 -20.28 -11.63 -6.34
C TRP A 78 -21.33 -10.53 -6.25
N LYS A 79 -21.39 -9.85 -5.10
CA LYS A 79 -22.23 -8.68 -4.89
C LYS A 79 -21.71 -7.49 -5.71
N VAL A 80 -22.56 -6.95 -6.58
CA VAL A 80 -22.29 -5.73 -7.34
C VAL A 80 -23.27 -4.64 -6.93
N VAL A 81 -22.73 -3.46 -6.62
CA VAL A 81 -23.50 -2.22 -6.54
C VAL A 81 -23.22 -1.41 -7.80
N LYS A 82 -24.25 -1.15 -8.60
CA LYS A 82 -24.15 -0.33 -9.82
C LYS A 82 -24.79 1.03 -9.59
N LEU A 83 -24.04 2.08 -9.85
CA LEU A 83 -24.54 3.46 -9.98
C LEU A 83 -24.64 3.79 -11.47
N GLU A 84 -25.72 4.43 -11.91
CA GLU A 84 -25.80 4.93 -13.29
C GLU A 84 -26.64 6.20 -13.40
N ASN A 85 -26.32 7.03 -14.39
CA ASN A 85 -27.14 8.16 -14.82
C ASN A 85 -27.25 8.15 -16.36
N ASP A 86 -27.61 9.29 -16.96
CA ASP A 86 -27.76 9.39 -18.42
C ASP A 86 -26.42 9.25 -19.18
N TYR A 87 -25.27 9.44 -18.52
CA TYR A 87 -23.95 9.56 -19.15
C TYR A 87 -22.98 8.44 -18.79
N ILE A 88 -22.96 7.96 -17.54
CA ILE A 88 -21.97 6.99 -17.08
C ILE A 88 -22.57 5.88 -16.23
N GLU A 89 -21.83 4.77 -16.13
CA GLU A 89 -22.08 3.66 -15.21
C GLU A 89 -20.84 3.43 -14.34
N VAL A 90 -21.05 3.07 -13.07
CA VAL A 90 -19.99 2.76 -12.11
C VAL A 90 -20.33 1.48 -11.37
N TYR A 91 -19.41 0.53 -11.36
CA TYR A 91 -19.57 -0.78 -10.74
C TYR A 91 -18.71 -0.87 -9.48
N ILE A 92 -19.26 -1.33 -8.37
CA ILE A 92 -18.57 -1.41 -7.07
C ILE A 92 -18.68 -2.84 -6.55
N LEU A 93 -17.59 -3.36 -5.98
CA LEU A 93 -17.52 -4.71 -5.39
C LEU A 93 -17.28 -4.63 -3.86
N PRO A 94 -18.34 -4.57 -3.04
CA PRO A 94 -18.20 -4.56 -1.58
C PRO A 94 -17.47 -5.78 -1.00
N GLU A 95 -17.50 -6.91 -1.70
CA GLU A 95 -16.84 -8.15 -1.27
C GLU A 95 -15.35 -8.23 -1.63
N VAL A 96 -14.83 -7.25 -2.39
CA VAL A 96 -13.45 -7.17 -2.85
C VAL A 96 -12.89 -5.79 -2.50
N GLY A 97 -12.70 -5.55 -1.20
CA GLY A 97 -12.16 -4.29 -0.68
C GLY A 97 -13.08 -3.07 -0.82
N GLY A 98 -14.27 -3.23 -1.37
CA GLY A 98 -15.16 -2.12 -1.72
C GLY A 98 -14.74 -1.36 -2.97
N LYS A 99 -13.79 -1.90 -3.74
CA LYS A 99 -13.20 -1.21 -4.89
C LYS A 99 -14.26 -0.82 -5.92
N VAL A 100 -14.01 0.28 -6.64
CA VAL A 100 -14.67 0.50 -7.93
C VAL A 100 -14.12 -0.57 -8.87
N TRP A 101 -14.97 -1.39 -9.46
CA TRP A 101 -14.57 -2.46 -10.37
C TRP A 101 -14.33 -1.95 -11.80
N GLY A 102 -15.08 -0.95 -12.22
CA GLY A 102 -14.97 -0.35 -13.55
C GLY A 102 -15.99 0.77 -13.73
N ALA A 103 -15.78 1.59 -14.75
CA ALA A 103 -16.68 2.68 -15.10
C ALA A 103 -16.70 2.94 -16.60
N ILE A 104 -17.90 3.17 -17.15
CA ILE A 104 -18.17 3.23 -18.59
C ILE A 104 -18.81 4.58 -18.93
N GLU A 105 -18.38 5.19 -20.04
CA GLU A 105 -19.10 6.28 -20.68
C GLU A 105 -20.12 5.71 -21.68
N LYS A 106 -21.41 6.02 -21.49
CA LYS A 106 -22.52 5.32 -22.15
C LYS A 106 -22.64 5.65 -23.64
N SER A 107 -22.19 6.82 -24.10
CA SER A 107 -22.31 7.22 -25.51
C SER A 107 -21.33 6.49 -26.42
N THR A 108 -20.14 6.16 -25.91
CA THR A 108 -19.10 5.40 -26.63
C THR A 108 -19.12 3.91 -26.28
N GLY A 109 -19.56 3.56 -25.07
CA GLY A 109 -19.41 2.21 -24.50
C GLY A 109 -17.99 1.90 -24.01
N GLU A 110 -17.11 2.90 -23.99
CA GLU A 110 -15.71 2.75 -23.59
C GLU A 110 -15.54 2.88 -22.07
N GLU A 111 -14.58 2.13 -21.55
CA GLU A 111 -14.18 2.16 -20.15
C GLU A 111 -13.16 3.27 -19.91
N PHE A 112 -13.45 4.16 -18.96
CA PHE A 112 -12.48 5.14 -18.45
C PHE A 112 -11.89 4.72 -17.10
N ILE A 113 -12.41 3.65 -16.51
CA ILE A 113 -11.77 2.86 -15.46
C ILE A 113 -11.78 1.41 -15.95
N TYR A 114 -10.59 0.85 -16.18
CA TYR A 114 -10.40 -0.50 -16.73
C TYR A 114 -11.08 -1.55 -15.86
N ARG A 115 -11.90 -2.39 -16.48
CA ARG A 115 -12.59 -3.50 -15.84
C ARG A 115 -12.04 -4.82 -16.37
N ASN A 116 -11.67 -5.71 -15.47
CA ASN A 116 -11.35 -7.10 -15.82
C ASN A 116 -12.66 -7.91 -15.84
N GLU A 117 -12.85 -8.79 -16.81
CA GLU A 117 -14.03 -9.66 -16.88
C GLU A 117 -13.86 -10.94 -16.04
N VAL A 118 -12.66 -11.16 -15.48
CA VAL A 118 -12.36 -12.24 -14.53
C VAL A 118 -11.86 -11.71 -13.19
N MET A 119 -12.15 -12.43 -12.11
CA MET A 119 -11.57 -12.17 -10.79
C MET A 119 -10.41 -13.12 -10.55
N LYS A 120 -9.22 -12.73 -10.98
CA LYS A 120 -8.01 -13.56 -10.87
C LYS A 120 -7.14 -13.06 -9.73
N PHE A 121 -7.13 -13.80 -8.61
CA PHE A 121 -6.36 -13.39 -7.43
C PHE A 121 -4.93 -13.93 -7.47
N ARG A 122 -3.95 -13.07 -7.18
CA ARG A 122 -2.52 -13.40 -7.07
C ARG A 122 -1.88 -12.77 -5.83
N ASN A 123 -0.68 -13.24 -5.49
CA ASN A 123 0.06 -12.85 -4.29
C ASN A 123 0.78 -11.49 -4.49
N ILE A 124 0.03 -10.39 -4.34
CA ILE A 124 0.52 -9.01 -4.51
C ILE A 124 0.21 -8.14 -3.28
N SER A 125 -0.95 -8.31 -2.63
CA SER A 125 -1.33 -7.47 -1.49
C SER A 125 -0.59 -7.82 -0.20
N MET A 126 -0.73 -6.98 0.83
CA MET A 126 -0.08 -7.22 2.12
C MET A 126 -0.47 -8.56 2.78
N ARG A 127 -1.67 -9.07 2.51
CA ARG A 127 -2.12 -10.40 2.95
C ARG A 127 -2.01 -11.47 1.86
N GLY A 128 -1.50 -11.10 0.70
CA GLY A 128 -1.35 -11.95 -0.48
C GLY A 128 -2.38 -11.62 -1.57
N PRO A 129 -3.66 -12.02 -1.44
CA PRO A 129 -4.63 -11.93 -2.54
C PRO A 129 -4.88 -10.50 -3.01
N TRP A 130 -4.80 -10.31 -4.33
CA TRP A 130 -5.10 -9.06 -5.04
C TRP A 130 -5.57 -9.37 -6.46
N THR A 131 -6.38 -8.50 -7.07
CA THR A 131 -6.86 -8.66 -8.44
C THR A 131 -6.83 -7.33 -9.21
N SER A 132 -6.56 -7.40 -10.53
CA SER A 132 -6.35 -6.24 -11.38
C SER A 132 -7.62 -5.45 -11.71
N GLY A 133 -7.41 -4.22 -12.18
CA GLY A 133 -8.45 -3.31 -12.64
C GLY A 133 -9.14 -2.50 -11.55
N GLY A 134 -10.03 -1.60 -11.97
CA GLY A 134 -10.83 -0.77 -11.07
C GLY A 134 -10.06 0.37 -10.40
N ILE A 135 -10.58 0.81 -9.25
CA ILE A 135 -9.90 1.71 -8.30
C ILE A 135 -9.78 1.02 -6.95
N GLU A 136 -8.55 0.67 -6.57
CA GLU A 136 -8.23 0.18 -5.23
C GLU A 136 -8.02 1.35 -4.25
N PHE A 137 -8.53 1.19 -3.02
CA PHE A 137 -8.40 2.19 -1.96
C PHE A 137 -7.31 1.81 -0.96
N ASN A 138 -6.19 2.54 -0.96
CA ASN A 138 -5.08 2.28 -0.07
C ASN A 138 -5.02 3.31 1.07
N PHE A 139 -5.07 2.81 2.30
CA PHE A 139 -4.96 3.59 3.54
C PHE A 139 -3.97 2.90 4.49
N GLY A 140 -3.39 3.63 5.43
CA GLY A 140 -2.59 3.04 6.51
C GLY A 140 -1.08 3.27 6.32
N ILE A 141 -0.33 2.23 5.97
CA ILE A 141 1.15 2.26 5.99
C ILE A 141 1.82 2.17 4.61
N ILE A 142 1.38 1.24 3.76
CA ILE A 142 1.93 1.01 2.41
C ILE A 142 0.78 0.63 1.45
N GLY A 143 1.09 0.41 0.17
CA GLY A 143 0.10 0.03 -0.86
C GLY A 143 -0.48 -1.38 -0.67
N HIS A 144 -1.62 -1.63 -1.31
CA HIS A 144 -2.42 -2.85 -1.27
C HIS A 144 -2.96 -3.23 0.12
N HIS A 145 -3.89 -2.40 0.62
CA HIS A 145 -4.49 -2.50 1.96
C HIS A 145 -4.91 -3.94 2.32
N PRO A 146 -4.77 -4.39 3.59
CA PRO A 146 -5.09 -5.77 4.00
C PRO A 146 -6.53 -6.24 3.73
N SER A 147 -7.48 -5.36 3.44
CA SER A 147 -8.84 -5.75 3.06
C SER A 147 -9.11 -5.70 1.56
N THR A 148 -8.12 -5.45 0.70
CA THR A 148 -8.32 -5.20 -0.74
C THR A 148 -9.03 -6.35 -1.48
N ALA A 149 -8.87 -7.59 -1.01
CA ALA A 149 -9.49 -8.77 -1.61
C ALA A 149 -10.62 -9.38 -0.78
N THR A 150 -11.01 -8.75 0.35
CA THR A 150 -12.00 -9.31 1.28
C THR A 150 -13.16 -8.35 1.52
N PRO A 151 -14.31 -8.84 2.04
CA PRO A 151 -15.47 -7.98 2.25
C PRO A 151 -15.22 -6.82 3.20
N VAL A 152 -15.82 -5.68 2.86
CA VAL A 152 -15.86 -4.46 3.67
C VAL A 152 -17.30 -4.05 3.98
N ASP A 153 -17.48 -3.18 4.96
CA ASP A 153 -18.81 -2.65 5.29
C ASP A 153 -19.26 -1.68 4.21
N TYR A 154 -20.56 -1.70 3.88
CA TYR A 154 -21.11 -0.76 2.91
C TYR A 154 -22.56 -0.36 3.18
N THR A 155 -22.96 0.81 2.68
CA THR A 155 -24.34 1.30 2.70
C THR A 155 -24.63 2.12 1.45
N THR A 156 -25.88 2.13 1.03
CA THR A 156 -26.35 2.81 -0.18
C THR A 156 -27.33 3.94 0.19
N ARG A 157 -27.34 5.01 -0.59
CA ARG A 157 -28.18 6.18 -0.35
C ARG A 157 -28.68 6.79 -1.66
N THR A 158 -29.94 7.23 -1.65
CA THR A 158 -30.50 8.14 -2.65
C THR A 158 -30.73 9.50 -2.01
N TYR A 159 -30.35 10.55 -2.71
CA TYR A 159 -30.41 11.93 -2.25
C TYR A 159 -31.64 12.66 -2.81
N GLU A 160 -32.03 13.76 -2.16
CA GLU A 160 -33.23 14.54 -2.56
C GLU A 160 -33.08 15.19 -3.94
N ASP A 161 -31.85 15.55 -4.31
CA ASP A 161 -31.47 16.10 -5.62
C ASP A 161 -31.49 15.07 -6.76
N GLY A 162 -31.73 13.79 -6.46
CA GLY A 162 -31.72 12.70 -7.43
C GLY A 162 -30.36 12.03 -7.62
N SER A 163 -29.35 12.42 -6.84
CA SER A 163 -28.04 11.77 -6.80
C SER A 163 -28.10 10.45 -6.02
N VAL A 164 -27.11 9.58 -6.23
CA VAL A 164 -26.97 8.31 -5.51
C VAL A 164 -25.55 8.14 -4.98
N GLY A 165 -25.39 7.37 -3.91
CA GLY A 165 -24.09 7.09 -3.33
C GLY A 165 -24.00 5.69 -2.73
N CYS A 166 -22.81 5.10 -2.80
CA CYS A 166 -22.43 3.89 -2.08
C CYS A 166 -21.20 4.20 -1.23
N THR A 167 -21.36 4.15 0.10
CA THR A 167 -20.24 4.30 1.03
C THR A 167 -19.71 2.92 1.40
N VAL A 168 -18.42 2.69 1.16
CA VAL A 168 -17.67 1.51 1.62
C VAL A 168 -16.67 1.92 2.69
N GLY A 169 -16.26 1.00 3.56
CA GLY A 169 -15.27 1.32 4.59
C GLY A 169 -14.86 0.15 5.47
N ASN A 170 -13.72 0.32 6.14
CA ASN A 170 -13.20 -0.64 7.10
C ASN A 170 -12.35 0.05 8.19
N VAL A 171 -11.86 -0.73 9.14
CA VAL A 171 -10.84 -0.35 10.14
C VAL A 171 -9.48 -0.91 9.70
N ASP A 172 -8.43 -0.08 9.67
CA ASP A 172 -7.05 -0.58 9.60
C ASP A 172 -6.66 -1.10 10.97
N LEU A 173 -6.77 -2.42 11.21
CA LEU A 173 -6.60 -3.01 12.54
C LEU A 173 -5.31 -2.59 13.26
N PRO A 174 -4.11 -2.59 12.63
CA PRO A 174 -2.88 -2.26 13.35
C PRO A 174 -2.80 -0.79 13.82
N SER A 175 -3.39 0.16 13.08
CA SER A 175 -3.45 1.58 13.51
C SER A 175 -4.73 1.97 14.23
N HIS A 176 -5.77 1.13 14.14
CA HIS A 176 -7.14 1.40 14.54
C HIS A 176 -7.78 2.61 13.81
N THR A 177 -7.14 3.13 12.76
CA THR A 177 -7.72 4.21 11.94
C THR A 177 -8.88 3.67 11.12
N GLN A 178 -9.79 4.55 10.74
CA GLN A 178 -11.01 4.15 10.05
C GLN A 178 -11.19 4.99 8.79
N TRP A 179 -11.34 4.31 7.66
CA TRP A 179 -11.51 4.93 6.36
C TRP A 179 -12.91 4.65 5.80
N ARG A 180 -13.46 5.63 5.08
CA ARG A 180 -14.72 5.57 4.35
C ARG A 180 -14.52 6.20 2.99
N VAL A 181 -15.01 5.56 1.94
CA VAL A 181 -15.07 6.13 0.60
C VAL A 181 -16.52 6.07 0.15
N GLU A 182 -17.14 7.23 -0.03
CA GLU A 182 -18.41 7.32 -0.74
C GLU A 182 -18.16 7.50 -2.23
N ILE A 183 -18.56 6.51 -3.02
CA ILE A 183 -18.67 6.62 -4.47
C ILE A 183 -20.01 7.30 -4.75
N TYR A 184 -19.97 8.55 -5.19
CA TYR A 184 -21.14 9.40 -5.39
C TYR A 184 -21.33 9.74 -6.87
N LEU A 185 -22.58 9.62 -7.34
CA LEU A 185 -22.97 9.92 -8.70
C LEU A 185 -24.14 10.91 -8.73
N ALA A 186 -23.88 12.10 -9.26
CA ALA A 186 -24.90 13.10 -9.53
C ALA A 186 -25.72 12.74 -10.79
N PRO A 187 -26.99 13.16 -10.90
CA PRO A 187 -27.81 12.88 -12.09
C PRO A 187 -27.35 13.65 -13.34
N ASP A 188 -26.59 14.74 -13.16
CA ASP A 188 -26.29 15.72 -14.21
C ASP A 188 -24.80 15.90 -14.54
N LYS A 189 -23.97 14.94 -14.13
CA LYS A 189 -22.52 14.94 -14.33
C LYS A 189 -22.06 13.70 -15.07
N ALA A 190 -21.04 13.83 -15.92
CA ALA A 190 -20.39 12.73 -16.62
C ALA A 190 -19.09 12.29 -15.94
N TYR A 191 -19.09 12.29 -14.60
CA TYR A 191 -18.03 11.79 -13.74
C TYR A 191 -18.66 11.28 -12.45
N PHE A 192 -17.94 10.43 -11.73
CA PHE A 192 -18.28 10.10 -10.35
C PHE A 192 -17.23 10.69 -9.40
N GLU A 193 -17.64 10.84 -8.15
CA GLU A 193 -16.80 11.37 -7.09
C GLU A 193 -16.44 10.25 -6.12
N THR A 194 -15.22 10.26 -5.62
CA THR A 194 -14.89 9.60 -4.36
C THR A 194 -14.79 10.66 -3.27
N ARG A 195 -15.66 10.56 -2.26
CA ARG A 195 -15.68 11.45 -1.09
C ARG A 195 -15.19 10.67 0.10
N VAL A 196 -14.08 11.11 0.66
CA VAL A 196 -13.34 10.32 1.64
C VAL A 196 -13.49 10.90 3.03
N LEU A 197 -13.64 10.02 4.01
CA LEU A 197 -13.39 10.32 5.42
C LEU A 197 -12.33 9.33 5.91
N TRP A 198 -11.19 9.84 6.35
CA TRP A 198 -10.20 9.05 7.08
C TRP A 198 -9.98 9.68 8.44
N TYR A 199 -10.18 8.90 9.51
CA TYR A 199 -10.03 9.43 10.86
C TYR A 199 -9.19 8.52 11.75
N ASN A 200 -8.41 9.15 12.63
CA ASN A 200 -7.63 8.50 13.67
C ASN A 200 -8.37 8.63 15.02
N PRO A 201 -9.07 7.58 15.51
CA PRO A 201 -9.74 7.63 16.81
C PRO A 201 -8.78 7.53 18.00
N THR A 202 -7.51 7.18 17.76
CA THR A 202 -6.58 6.85 18.83
C THR A 202 -5.94 8.09 19.43
N HIS A 203 -5.31 7.93 20.59
CA HIS A 203 -4.48 8.98 21.21
C HIS A 203 -3.03 8.97 20.72
N PHE A 204 -2.77 8.20 19.67
CA PHE A 204 -1.45 7.95 19.12
C PHE A 204 -1.38 8.49 17.71
N THR A 205 -0.25 9.10 17.36
CA THR A 205 0.08 9.38 15.97
C THR A 205 0.18 8.06 15.19
N GLN A 206 -0.38 7.98 13.98
CA GLN A 206 -0.35 6.78 13.14
C GLN A 206 0.38 7.08 11.82
N SER A 207 0.74 6.05 11.07
CA SER A 207 1.26 6.21 9.69
C SER A 207 0.22 6.91 8.81
N TYR A 208 0.65 7.88 8.01
CA TYR A 208 -0.21 8.57 7.04
C TYR A 208 0.18 8.18 5.61
N TYR A 209 -0.38 7.09 5.10
CA TYR A 209 -0.29 6.69 3.69
C TYR A 209 -1.69 6.63 3.06
N ASN A 210 -1.92 7.39 1.99
CA ASN A 210 -3.12 7.26 1.17
C ASN A 210 -2.83 7.42 -0.33
N TRP A 211 -3.29 6.44 -1.10
CA TRP A 211 -3.27 6.42 -2.56
C TRP A 211 -4.52 5.71 -3.11
N MET A 212 -5.15 6.32 -4.10
CA MET A 212 -6.26 5.74 -4.85
C MET A 212 -5.73 5.22 -6.17
N THR A 213 -5.70 3.90 -6.33
CA THR A 213 -5.02 3.24 -7.46
C THR A 213 -6.04 2.92 -8.54
N GLY A 214 -6.22 3.83 -9.49
CA GLY A 214 -7.05 3.63 -10.67
C GLY A 214 -6.31 2.87 -11.77
N ALA A 215 -7.01 2.02 -12.52
CA ALA A 215 -6.45 1.28 -13.64
C ALA A 215 -7.03 1.75 -14.98
N ALA A 216 -6.19 1.78 -16.01
CA ALA A 216 -6.60 2.03 -17.40
C ALA A 216 -5.96 0.99 -18.33
N ALA A 217 -6.56 0.75 -19.50
CA ALA A 217 -6.03 -0.21 -20.47
C ALA A 217 -4.64 0.24 -20.97
N ALA A 218 -3.71 -0.70 -21.13
CA ALA A 218 -2.40 -0.44 -21.71
C ALA A 218 -2.44 -0.70 -23.23
N THR A 219 -2.30 0.35 -24.04
CA THR A 219 -2.25 0.23 -25.51
C THR A 219 -1.15 1.12 -26.08
N ASP A 220 -0.60 0.74 -27.24
CA ASP A 220 0.53 1.45 -27.87
C ASP A 220 0.21 2.92 -28.18
N ASP A 221 -1.06 3.25 -28.41
CA ASP A 221 -1.55 4.60 -28.71
C ASP A 221 -1.89 5.44 -27.47
N LEU A 222 -1.62 4.94 -26.27
CA LEU A 222 -1.85 5.66 -25.02
C LEU A 222 -0.79 6.74 -24.81
N GLU A 223 -1.25 7.98 -24.65
CA GLU A 223 -0.46 9.13 -24.21
C GLU A 223 -0.96 9.64 -22.85
N PHE A 224 -0.04 9.83 -21.92
CA PHE A 224 -0.27 10.37 -20.59
C PHE A 224 -0.21 11.90 -20.59
N PHE A 225 -1.19 12.52 -19.95
CA PHE A 225 -1.23 13.95 -19.66
C PHE A 225 -1.10 14.12 -18.16
N CYS A 226 0.14 14.21 -17.70
CA CYS A 226 0.52 14.30 -16.29
C CYS A 226 1.43 15.54 -16.15
N PRO A 227 0.85 16.72 -15.83
CA PRO A 227 1.60 17.98 -15.77
C PRO A 227 2.73 17.93 -14.73
N GLY A 228 3.90 18.50 -15.06
CA GLY A 228 5.12 18.37 -14.26
C GLY A 228 6.41 18.47 -15.08
N ASN A 229 7.54 18.66 -14.39
CA ASN A 229 8.88 18.76 -15.01
C ASN A 229 9.90 17.75 -14.43
N ALA A 230 9.50 16.98 -13.43
CA ALA A 230 10.28 15.90 -12.86
C ALA A 230 9.37 14.75 -12.40
N TYR A 231 9.94 13.58 -12.18
CA TYR A 231 9.30 12.54 -11.38
C TYR A 231 10.23 12.09 -10.25
N VAL A 232 9.65 11.63 -9.14
CA VAL A 232 10.41 11.07 -8.01
C VAL A 232 10.18 9.58 -7.86
N GLY A 233 11.22 8.82 -7.52
CA GLY A 233 11.13 7.40 -7.21
C GLY A 233 10.57 7.14 -5.80
N HIS A 234 10.38 5.86 -5.46
CA HIS A 234 10.00 5.44 -4.09
C HIS A 234 10.96 5.95 -3.00
N PRO A 235 12.31 5.94 -3.19
CA PRO A 235 13.21 6.50 -2.19
C PRO A 235 13.37 8.03 -2.32
N GLY A 236 12.58 8.68 -3.18
CA GLY A 236 12.53 10.14 -3.36
C GLY A 236 13.65 10.73 -4.24
N ASP A 237 14.30 9.93 -5.07
CA ASP A 237 15.25 10.38 -6.09
C ASP A 237 14.53 11.02 -7.28
N ALA A 238 14.93 12.23 -7.65
CA ALA A 238 14.31 13.00 -8.73
C ALA A 238 14.96 12.72 -10.10
N HIS A 239 14.13 12.68 -11.14
CA HIS A 239 14.51 12.43 -12.54
C HIS A 239 13.75 13.37 -13.49
N PRO A 240 14.26 13.65 -14.69
CA PRO A 240 13.57 14.47 -15.69
C PRO A 240 12.22 13.89 -16.14
N TRP A 241 11.24 14.77 -16.37
CA TRP A 241 9.92 14.45 -16.95
C TRP A 241 9.45 15.59 -17.87
N PRO A 242 8.67 15.34 -18.94
CA PRO A 242 8.27 14.03 -19.48
C PRO A 242 9.31 13.39 -20.40
N VAL A 243 10.38 14.13 -20.74
CA VAL A 243 11.50 13.61 -21.53
C VAL A 243 12.63 13.23 -20.59
N ASP A 244 13.14 12.02 -20.71
CA ASP A 244 14.26 11.58 -19.90
C ASP A 244 15.62 12.04 -20.45
N SER A 245 16.71 11.68 -19.75
CA SER A 245 18.07 12.03 -20.15
C SER A 245 18.56 11.37 -21.45
N GLU A 246 17.86 10.34 -21.94
CA GLU A 246 18.15 9.66 -23.22
C GLU A 246 17.30 10.21 -24.38
N GLY A 247 16.38 11.14 -24.11
CA GLY A 247 15.50 11.76 -25.10
C GLY A 247 14.23 10.96 -25.40
N ARG A 248 13.87 9.98 -24.55
CA ARG A 248 12.62 9.20 -24.67
C ARG A 248 11.45 10.00 -24.11
N GLN A 249 10.28 9.95 -24.77
CA GLN A 249 9.06 10.58 -24.29
C GLN A 249 8.32 9.65 -23.32
N LEU A 250 8.61 9.77 -22.02
CA LEU A 250 8.01 8.91 -20.98
C LEU A 250 6.48 9.04 -20.88
N SER A 251 5.92 10.17 -21.34
CA SER A 251 4.48 10.37 -21.43
C SER A 251 3.81 9.50 -22.51
N ARG A 252 4.55 8.79 -23.36
CA ARG A 252 3.98 7.86 -24.36
C ARG A 252 4.22 6.43 -23.93
N TYR A 253 3.15 5.65 -23.79
CA TYR A 253 3.25 4.27 -23.29
C TYR A 253 4.27 3.43 -24.08
N GLN A 254 4.22 3.48 -25.41
CA GLN A 254 5.13 2.73 -26.29
C GLN A 254 6.61 3.09 -26.14
N GLU A 255 6.97 4.30 -25.67
CA GLU A 255 8.36 4.73 -25.48
C GLU A 255 8.91 4.35 -24.08
N ASN A 256 8.14 3.56 -23.31
CA ASN A 256 8.56 2.97 -22.04
C ASN A 256 9.11 1.53 -22.20
N ASP A 257 9.53 1.16 -23.41
CA ASP A 257 9.99 -0.17 -23.81
C ASP A 257 11.45 -0.49 -23.39
N PHE A 258 11.80 -0.12 -22.16
CA PHE A 258 13.15 -0.30 -21.61
C PHE A 258 13.12 -0.66 -20.12
N GLY A 259 14.18 -1.27 -19.60
CA GLY A 259 14.37 -1.49 -18.17
C GLY A 259 13.26 -2.32 -17.48
N PRO A 260 13.11 -2.21 -16.15
CA PRO A 260 12.05 -2.86 -15.39
C PRO A 260 10.74 -2.04 -15.44
N SER A 261 9.72 -2.51 -14.71
CA SER A 261 8.46 -1.80 -14.47
C SER A 261 8.71 -0.37 -13.98
N LYS A 262 7.79 0.54 -14.32
CA LYS A 262 7.90 1.98 -14.06
C LYS A 262 7.05 2.41 -12.88
N SER A 263 7.54 3.39 -12.15
CA SER A 263 6.85 4.05 -11.04
C SER A 263 7.23 5.53 -11.07
N TYR A 264 6.47 6.32 -11.83
CA TYR A 264 6.70 7.75 -12.02
C TYR A 264 5.76 8.53 -11.11
N HIS A 265 6.28 9.09 -10.01
CA HIS A 265 5.51 10.05 -9.21
C HIS A 265 5.81 11.45 -9.74
N VAL A 266 4.97 11.95 -10.65
CA VAL A 266 5.23 13.17 -11.39
C VAL A 266 5.01 14.39 -10.49
N VAL A 267 5.96 15.33 -10.51
CA VAL A 267 5.97 16.53 -9.67
C VAL A 267 6.43 17.75 -10.47
N GLY A 268 6.29 18.92 -9.85
CA GLY A 268 6.92 20.15 -10.32
C GLY A 268 5.98 21.17 -10.93
N GLU A 269 4.70 20.88 -11.09
CA GLU A 269 3.67 21.80 -11.59
C GLU A 269 2.48 21.84 -10.62
N TYR A 270 1.98 23.03 -10.28
CA TYR A 270 0.78 23.22 -9.45
C TYR A 270 -0.46 23.03 -10.30
N ASN A 271 -1.04 21.82 -10.28
CA ASN A 271 -2.14 21.45 -11.17
C ASN A 271 -3.13 20.50 -10.48
N ASP A 272 -4.39 20.54 -10.89
CA ASP A 272 -5.47 19.80 -10.24
C ASP A 272 -5.82 18.47 -10.96
N PHE A 273 -5.08 18.08 -12.02
CA PHE A 273 -5.51 16.97 -12.88
C PHE A 273 -4.38 16.17 -13.51
N PHE A 274 -4.66 14.89 -13.78
CA PHE A 274 -3.83 14.08 -14.66
C PHE A 274 -4.67 12.99 -15.32
N GLY A 275 -4.18 12.40 -16.40
CA GLY A 275 -4.93 11.38 -17.14
C GLY A 275 -4.20 10.81 -18.33
N GLY A 276 -4.96 10.20 -19.23
CA GLY A 276 -4.43 9.63 -20.47
C GLY A 276 -5.46 9.63 -21.60
N TYR A 277 -4.97 9.55 -22.83
CA TYR A 277 -5.78 9.56 -24.04
C TYR A 277 -5.32 8.48 -25.02
N TYR A 278 -6.29 7.76 -25.57
CA TYR A 278 -6.15 6.74 -26.60
C TYR A 278 -6.44 7.35 -27.97
N HIS A 279 -5.40 7.63 -28.74
CA HIS A 279 -5.51 8.31 -30.03
C HIS A 279 -6.32 7.53 -31.08
N ASN A 280 -6.28 6.19 -31.06
CA ASN A 280 -7.04 5.36 -31.99
C ASN A 280 -8.53 5.35 -31.67
N LYS A 281 -8.89 5.37 -30.39
CA LYS A 281 -10.28 5.35 -29.92
C LYS A 281 -10.91 6.74 -29.82
N ASN A 282 -10.11 7.80 -29.87
CA ASN A 282 -10.54 9.17 -29.59
C ASN A 282 -11.23 9.29 -28.21
N PHE A 283 -10.67 8.60 -27.22
CA PHE A 283 -11.24 8.49 -25.89
C PHE A 283 -10.12 8.49 -24.84
N GLY A 284 -10.42 8.83 -23.59
CA GLY A 284 -9.44 8.85 -22.52
C GLY A 284 -10.07 8.81 -21.14
N PHE A 285 -9.21 8.96 -20.15
CA PHE A 285 -9.55 8.93 -18.73
C PHE A 285 -8.79 10.03 -18.00
N GLY A 286 -9.29 10.44 -16.85
CA GLY A 286 -8.59 11.36 -15.99
C GLY A 286 -9.09 11.37 -14.56
N HIS A 287 -8.25 11.97 -13.72
CA HIS A 287 -8.49 12.26 -12.32
C HIS A 287 -8.40 13.77 -12.12
N TRP A 288 -9.26 14.31 -11.25
CA TRP A 288 -9.20 15.70 -10.81
C TRP A 288 -9.40 15.79 -9.30
N ALA A 289 -8.56 16.57 -8.63
CA ALA A 289 -8.73 16.99 -7.25
C ALA A 289 -7.94 18.30 -7.03
N PRO A 290 -8.38 19.18 -6.12
CA PRO A 290 -7.57 20.34 -5.76
C PRO A 290 -6.15 19.92 -5.33
N TYR A 291 -5.12 20.58 -5.88
CA TYR A 291 -3.71 20.24 -5.62
C TYR A 291 -3.37 20.27 -4.13
N ASP A 292 -3.96 21.19 -3.37
CA ASP A 292 -3.75 21.28 -1.92
C ASP A 292 -4.42 20.15 -1.12
N GLU A 293 -5.40 19.46 -1.72
CA GLU A 293 -5.96 18.23 -1.19
C GLU A 293 -5.17 16.99 -1.65
N MET A 294 -4.86 16.84 -2.93
CA MET A 294 -4.22 15.63 -3.46
C MET A 294 -3.11 15.95 -4.48
N PRO A 295 -1.91 16.31 -4.03
CA PRO A 295 -0.81 16.69 -4.92
C PRO A 295 -0.11 15.50 -5.58
N GLY A 296 -0.38 14.27 -5.13
CA GLY A 296 0.27 13.07 -5.63
C GLY A 296 -0.35 12.55 -6.90
N GLN A 297 0.47 12.39 -7.94
CA GLN A 297 0.10 11.75 -9.20
C GLN A 297 1.16 10.72 -9.55
N LYS A 298 0.73 9.46 -9.74
CA LYS A 298 1.65 8.34 -10.01
C LYS A 298 1.20 7.57 -11.24
N LEU A 299 2.12 7.33 -12.15
CA LEU A 299 1.98 6.36 -13.23
C LEU A 299 2.79 5.12 -12.89
N TRP A 300 2.14 3.97 -12.87
CA TRP A 300 2.81 2.69 -12.74
C TRP A 300 2.53 1.82 -13.97
N LEU A 301 3.61 1.25 -14.52
CA LEU A 301 3.59 0.46 -15.75
C LEU A 301 4.32 -0.85 -15.49
N TRP A 302 3.73 -1.99 -15.85
CA TRP A 302 4.50 -3.21 -16.02
C TRP A 302 5.63 -2.98 -17.04
N ALA A 303 6.77 -3.66 -16.88
CA ALA A 303 7.78 -3.68 -17.93
C ALA A 303 7.14 -4.20 -19.24
N LEU A 304 7.36 -3.51 -20.35
CA LEU A 304 6.79 -3.90 -21.65
C LEU A 304 7.43 -5.18 -22.22
N SER A 305 8.57 -5.62 -21.67
CA SER A 305 9.13 -6.95 -21.95
C SER A 305 8.32 -8.05 -21.26
N ARG A 306 8.63 -9.32 -21.56
CA ARG A 306 7.90 -10.45 -20.97
C ARG A 306 7.99 -10.50 -19.45
N SER A 307 9.02 -9.91 -18.84
CA SER A 307 9.13 -9.83 -17.37
C SER A 307 7.97 -9.09 -16.69
N GLY A 308 7.38 -8.09 -17.36
CA GLY A 308 6.13 -7.46 -16.92
C GLY A 308 4.92 -8.05 -17.63
N GLY A 309 5.05 -8.38 -18.92
CA GLY A 309 3.98 -8.98 -19.71
C GLY A 309 3.40 -10.27 -19.11
N ILE A 310 4.17 -11.09 -18.40
CA ILE A 310 3.68 -12.31 -17.72
C ILE A 310 2.51 -12.04 -16.78
N TRP A 311 2.42 -10.83 -16.22
CA TRP A 311 1.34 -10.45 -15.32
C TRP A 311 -0.01 -10.28 -16.01
N GLU A 312 -0.02 -10.03 -17.32
CA GLU A 312 -1.25 -10.12 -18.12
C GLU A 312 -1.87 -11.51 -18.00
N ASP A 313 -1.06 -12.57 -18.19
CA ASP A 313 -1.51 -13.97 -18.10
C ASP A 313 -1.90 -14.35 -16.67
N LEU A 314 -1.18 -13.80 -15.69
CA LEU A 314 -1.38 -14.13 -14.28
C LEU A 314 -2.62 -13.43 -13.70
N LEU A 315 -3.03 -12.28 -14.23
CA LEU A 315 -4.11 -11.44 -13.69
C LEU A 315 -5.34 -11.36 -14.59
N THR A 316 -5.23 -11.71 -15.86
CA THR A 316 -6.33 -11.63 -16.83
C THR A 316 -6.47 -12.94 -17.61
N ASP A 317 -7.57 -13.06 -18.35
CA ASP A 317 -7.74 -14.11 -19.36
C ASP A 317 -7.77 -13.53 -20.79
N THR A 318 -8.46 -12.40 -21.00
CA THR A 318 -8.66 -11.81 -22.34
C THR A 318 -8.61 -10.28 -22.42
N ASP A 319 -8.65 -9.56 -21.29
CA ASP A 319 -8.83 -8.10 -21.26
C ASP A 319 -7.53 -7.31 -21.49
N GLY A 320 -6.41 -8.01 -21.65
CA GLY A 320 -5.11 -7.41 -21.96
C GLY A 320 -4.46 -6.74 -20.76
N GLN A 321 -3.29 -6.14 -21.01
CA GLN A 321 -2.51 -5.47 -20.00
C GLN A 321 -3.14 -4.13 -19.56
N TYR A 322 -2.81 -3.69 -18.34
CA TYR A 322 -3.26 -2.42 -17.77
C TYR A 322 -2.08 -1.57 -17.27
N ILE A 323 -2.34 -0.28 -17.10
CA ILE A 323 -1.50 0.66 -16.36
C ILE A 323 -2.25 1.10 -15.10
N GLU A 324 -1.52 1.64 -14.13
CA GLU A 324 -2.14 2.29 -12.98
C GLU A 324 -1.85 3.79 -13.00
N PHE A 325 -2.91 4.59 -12.86
CA PHE A 325 -2.86 6.03 -12.68
C PHE A 325 -3.43 6.34 -11.29
N GLN A 326 -2.55 6.69 -10.37
CA GLN A 326 -2.87 6.76 -8.94
C GLN A 326 -2.83 8.19 -8.44
N ALA A 327 -3.82 8.55 -7.62
CA ALA A 327 -3.88 9.84 -6.94
C ALA A 327 -3.51 9.68 -5.46
N GLY A 328 -2.71 10.59 -4.91
CA GLY A 328 -2.17 10.47 -3.56
C GLY A 328 -2.27 11.77 -2.76
N ARG A 329 -2.40 11.62 -1.43
CA ARG A 329 -2.27 12.75 -0.49
C ARG A 329 -0.82 13.21 -0.31
N LEU A 330 0.14 12.40 -0.78
CA LEU A 330 1.58 12.63 -0.70
C LEU A 330 2.20 12.74 -2.08
N LEU A 331 3.36 13.38 -2.18
CA LEU A 331 4.08 13.54 -3.45
C LEU A 331 4.58 12.21 -4.02
N ASN A 332 4.88 11.22 -3.17
CA ASN A 332 5.22 9.87 -3.61
C ASN A 332 4.79 8.79 -2.60
N GLN A 333 4.97 7.53 -2.99
CA GLN A 333 4.88 6.39 -2.08
C GLN A 333 6.22 6.16 -1.40
N PHE A 334 6.58 7.09 -0.50
CA PHE A 334 7.91 7.11 0.12
C PHE A 334 8.23 5.82 0.85
N SER A 335 9.38 5.24 0.52
CA SER A 335 9.99 4.14 1.28
C SER A 335 11.37 4.61 1.76
N PRO A 336 11.65 4.58 3.08
CA PRO A 336 12.97 4.90 3.58
C PRO A 336 14.04 4.06 2.89
N GLY A 337 15.15 4.68 2.53
CA GLY A 337 16.17 4.06 1.70
C GLY A 337 17.52 4.75 1.84
N ARG A 338 18.46 4.37 0.97
CA ARG A 338 19.82 4.94 0.96
C ARG A 338 19.90 6.31 0.31
N VAL A 339 18.87 6.71 -0.43
CA VAL A 339 18.82 8.02 -1.07
C VAL A 339 18.51 9.06 0.00
N ASN A 340 19.43 9.98 0.22
CA ASN A 340 19.24 11.10 1.13
C ASN A 340 18.40 12.17 0.41
N THR A 341 17.08 12.15 0.55
CA THR A 341 16.13 13.01 -0.19
C THR A 341 15.42 13.99 0.75
N PRO A 342 14.91 15.15 0.25
CA PRO A 342 14.00 16.00 0.99
C PRO A 342 12.64 15.36 1.29
N ILE A 343 12.23 14.31 0.57
CA ILE A 343 10.96 13.62 0.78
C ILE A 343 11.04 12.71 2.02
N THR A 344 10.04 12.77 2.90
CA THR A 344 10.00 12.00 4.15
C THR A 344 8.62 11.35 4.35
N GLN A 345 8.51 10.50 5.38
CA GLN A 345 7.20 10.09 5.90
C GLN A 345 6.43 11.28 6.49
N THR A 346 5.13 11.07 6.73
CA THR A 346 4.24 12.03 7.39
C THR A 346 3.33 11.32 8.38
N ASP A 347 2.76 12.10 9.29
CA ASP A 347 2.14 11.61 10.50
C ASP A 347 0.63 11.86 10.51
N PHE A 348 -0.12 10.88 11.03
CA PHE A 348 -1.57 10.97 11.19
C PHE A 348 -1.89 11.27 12.65
N GLU A 349 -2.04 12.55 12.98
CA GLU A 349 -2.22 13.04 14.35
C GLU A 349 -3.44 12.42 15.08
N PRO A 350 -3.40 12.30 16.43
CA PRO A 350 -4.54 11.86 17.25
C PRO A 350 -5.82 12.66 16.98
N GLY A 351 -6.97 11.99 16.93
CA GLY A 351 -8.29 12.63 16.78
C GLY A 351 -8.52 13.40 15.47
N ARG A 352 -7.53 13.43 14.57
CA ARG A 352 -7.62 14.06 13.25
C ARG A 352 -8.64 13.33 12.37
N SER A 353 -9.40 14.11 11.62
CA SER A 353 -10.33 13.63 10.60
C SER A 353 -10.03 14.39 9.32
N ASP A 354 -9.52 13.68 8.32
CA ASP A 354 -9.30 14.22 6.99
C ASP A 354 -10.51 13.90 6.11
N LEU A 355 -10.98 14.92 5.40
CA LEU A 355 -12.06 14.84 4.45
C LEU A 355 -11.60 15.51 3.16
N TRP A 356 -11.77 14.83 2.04
CA TRP A 356 -11.42 15.35 0.72
C TRP A 356 -12.33 14.74 -0.34
N ARG A 357 -12.27 15.34 -1.54
CA ARG A 357 -13.05 14.89 -2.69
C ARG A 357 -12.20 14.89 -3.95
N GLU A 358 -12.41 13.88 -4.77
CA GLU A 358 -11.79 13.75 -6.08
C GLU A 358 -12.80 13.25 -7.12
N LEU A 359 -12.48 13.43 -8.41
CA LEU A 359 -13.32 13.10 -9.56
C LEU A 359 -12.59 12.12 -10.48
N TRP A 360 -13.34 11.18 -11.03
CA TRP A 360 -12.87 10.26 -12.07
C TRP A 360 -13.76 10.42 -13.30
N PHE A 361 -13.16 10.72 -14.45
CA PHE A 361 -13.91 11.17 -15.62
C PHE A 361 -13.37 10.61 -16.95
N PRO A 362 -14.25 10.45 -17.96
CA PRO A 362 -13.85 10.14 -19.33
C PRO A 362 -13.45 11.41 -20.10
N VAL A 363 -12.62 11.23 -21.12
CA VAL A 363 -12.26 12.27 -22.10
C VAL A 363 -12.73 11.83 -23.48
N LYS A 364 -13.45 12.69 -24.20
CA LYS A 364 -14.05 12.31 -25.48
C LYS A 364 -13.63 13.24 -26.60
N GLU A 365 -13.07 12.64 -27.65
CA GLU A 365 -12.79 13.21 -28.97
C GLU A 365 -11.82 14.39 -29.06
N ILE A 366 -11.43 15.04 -27.96
CA ILE A 366 -10.67 16.30 -27.99
C ILE A 366 -9.15 16.16 -28.17
N GLY A 367 -8.59 14.95 -28.13
CA GLY A 367 -7.17 14.68 -28.43
C GLY A 367 -6.22 14.62 -27.22
N GLY A 368 -6.64 15.09 -26.05
CA GLY A 368 -5.80 15.14 -24.86
C GLY A 368 -6.39 15.98 -23.74
N LEU A 369 -5.55 16.41 -22.81
CA LEU A 369 -5.91 17.26 -21.66
C LEU A 369 -4.89 18.40 -21.51
N THR A 370 -5.37 19.62 -21.32
CA THR A 370 -4.51 20.81 -21.07
C THR A 370 -4.93 21.54 -19.81
N GLU A 371 -6.23 21.58 -19.53
CA GLU A 371 -6.83 22.07 -18.30
C GLU A 371 -8.11 21.29 -18.01
N VAL A 372 -8.43 21.05 -16.74
CA VAL A 372 -9.62 20.32 -16.31
C VAL A 372 -10.25 21.02 -15.11
N SER A 373 -11.57 21.10 -15.15
CA SER A 373 -12.38 21.50 -14.00
C SER A 373 -13.58 20.56 -13.83
N PRO A 374 -14.32 20.66 -12.72
CA PRO A 374 -15.58 19.93 -12.55
C PRO A 374 -16.65 20.26 -13.61
N SER A 375 -16.45 21.31 -14.43
CA SER A 375 -17.37 21.68 -15.50
C SER A 375 -17.00 21.05 -16.85
N GLY A 376 -15.73 20.80 -17.12
CA GLY A 376 -15.27 20.25 -18.40
C GLY A 376 -13.76 20.14 -18.52
N ILE A 377 -13.32 19.73 -19.70
CA ILE A 377 -11.92 19.58 -20.09
C ILE A 377 -11.65 20.51 -21.25
N LEU A 378 -10.53 21.22 -21.20
CA LEU A 378 -9.96 21.98 -22.29
C LEU A 378 -8.70 21.27 -22.79
N HIS A 379 -8.57 21.14 -24.10
CA HIS A 379 -7.33 20.70 -24.73
C HIS A 379 -6.91 21.69 -25.81
N ILE A 380 -5.64 22.10 -25.73
CA ILE A 380 -5.00 22.98 -26.68
C ILE A 380 -3.95 22.16 -27.43
N ASN A 381 -4.15 22.02 -28.73
CA ASN A 381 -3.21 21.33 -29.62
C ASN A 381 -2.69 22.32 -30.68
N GLU A 382 -1.38 22.51 -30.70
CA GLU A 382 -0.71 23.41 -31.63
C GLU A 382 -0.08 22.59 -32.78
N VAL A 383 -0.60 22.76 -34.00
CA VAL A 383 -0.13 22.01 -35.17
C VAL A 383 0.30 22.99 -36.26
N GLY A 384 1.60 23.24 -36.37
CA GLY A 384 2.15 24.23 -37.30
C GLY A 384 1.61 25.64 -37.01
N ASP A 385 0.93 26.25 -37.98
CA ASP A 385 0.29 27.57 -37.85
C ASP A 385 -1.17 27.50 -37.38
N SER A 386 -1.65 26.33 -36.95
CA SER A 386 -3.02 26.10 -36.47
C SER A 386 -3.06 25.92 -34.94
N LEU A 387 -4.02 26.57 -34.31
CA LEU A 387 -4.42 26.36 -32.92
C LEU A 387 -5.74 25.59 -32.92
N GLU A 388 -5.70 24.37 -32.41
CA GLU A 388 -6.88 23.51 -32.23
C GLU A 388 -7.31 23.56 -30.76
N ILE A 389 -8.57 23.94 -30.53
CA ILE A 389 -9.16 24.06 -29.21
C ILE A 389 -10.28 23.02 -29.10
N GLY A 390 -10.10 22.05 -28.23
CA GLY A 390 -11.09 21.04 -27.88
C GLY A 390 -11.69 21.29 -26.51
N ILE A 391 -13.01 21.21 -26.40
CA ILE A 391 -13.76 21.34 -25.15
C ILE A 391 -14.64 20.10 -25.03
N ASN A 392 -14.54 19.37 -23.91
CA ASN A 392 -15.43 18.27 -23.56
C ASN A 392 -16.13 18.60 -22.24
N ALA A 393 -17.46 18.77 -22.26
CA ALA A 393 -18.20 19.16 -21.07
C ALA A 393 -18.41 17.95 -20.12
N LEU A 394 -18.09 18.13 -18.84
CA LEU A 394 -18.31 17.12 -17.79
C LEU A 394 -19.59 17.39 -16.99
N ALA A 395 -20.07 18.62 -17.06
CA ALA A 395 -21.33 19.08 -16.51
C ALA A 395 -22.06 19.95 -17.54
N ARG A 396 -23.35 20.23 -17.28
CA ARG A 396 -24.03 21.30 -18.00
C ARG A 396 -23.30 22.62 -17.73
N ALA A 397 -22.83 23.26 -18.78
CA ALA A 397 -22.09 24.51 -18.70
C ALA A 397 -22.59 25.50 -19.76
N ALA A 398 -22.62 26.77 -19.41
CA ALA A 398 -22.83 27.86 -20.35
C ALA A 398 -21.86 28.99 -20.00
N GLY A 399 -21.24 29.58 -20.99
CA GLY A 399 -20.17 30.55 -20.79
C GLY A 399 -19.66 31.09 -22.11
N THR A 400 -18.55 31.83 -22.05
CA THR A 400 -17.94 32.40 -23.25
C THR A 400 -16.52 31.92 -23.39
N LEU A 401 -16.20 31.26 -24.50
CA LEU A 401 -14.82 31.01 -24.88
C LEU A 401 -14.20 32.30 -25.39
N THR A 402 -13.08 32.70 -24.80
CA THR A 402 -12.26 33.81 -25.27
C THR A 402 -10.85 33.36 -25.59
N VAL A 403 -10.33 33.77 -26.74
CA VAL A 403 -8.90 33.66 -27.09
C VAL A 403 -8.35 35.07 -27.18
N VAL A 404 -7.30 35.36 -26.41
CA VAL A 404 -6.71 36.70 -26.27
C VAL A 404 -5.23 36.63 -26.58
N GLU A 405 -4.71 37.54 -27.41
CA GLU A 405 -3.27 37.71 -27.70
C GLU A 405 -2.85 39.10 -27.23
N ASP A 406 -1.84 39.19 -26.35
CA ASP A 406 -1.33 40.46 -25.80
C ASP A 406 -2.41 41.44 -25.23
N GLY A 407 -3.53 40.89 -24.74
CA GLY A 407 -4.67 41.64 -24.20
C GLY A 407 -5.78 41.98 -25.21
N ASP A 408 -5.58 41.70 -26.51
CA ASP A 408 -6.58 41.90 -27.56
C ASP A 408 -7.37 40.60 -27.84
N PRO A 409 -8.72 40.63 -27.83
CA PRO A 409 -9.52 39.43 -28.09
C PRO A 409 -9.50 39.05 -29.57
N LEU A 410 -9.02 37.85 -29.88
CA LEU A 410 -8.98 37.26 -31.22
C LEU A 410 -10.23 36.42 -31.55
N LEU A 411 -10.79 35.75 -30.54
CA LEU A 411 -12.02 34.96 -30.65
C LEU A 411 -12.87 35.19 -29.41
N GLN A 412 -14.17 35.31 -29.62
CA GLN A 412 -15.18 35.26 -28.56
C GLN A 412 -16.36 34.43 -29.07
N MET A 413 -16.73 33.39 -28.33
CA MET A 413 -17.80 32.48 -28.74
C MET A 413 -18.62 32.01 -27.53
N ASP A 414 -19.92 32.25 -27.59
CA ASP A 414 -20.86 31.74 -26.60
C ASP A 414 -20.95 30.21 -26.69
N LEU A 415 -20.93 29.57 -25.53
CA LEU A 415 -21.05 28.13 -25.34
C LEU A 415 -22.28 27.82 -24.50
N SER A 416 -22.97 26.75 -24.88
CA SER A 416 -23.95 26.07 -24.03
C SER A 416 -23.84 24.59 -24.33
N LEU A 417 -23.26 23.86 -23.39
CA LEU A 417 -22.91 22.45 -23.54
C LEU A 417 -23.64 21.61 -22.49
N ILE A 418 -24.09 20.43 -22.89
CA ILE A 418 -24.55 19.38 -21.97
C ILE A 418 -23.40 18.40 -21.66
N PRO A 419 -23.48 17.59 -20.58
CA PRO A 419 -22.42 16.62 -20.28
C PRO A 419 -22.14 15.69 -21.48
N MET A 420 -20.86 15.39 -21.69
CA MET A 420 -20.27 14.66 -22.82
C MET A 420 -20.45 15.29 -24.21
N GLU A 421 -20.92 16.54 -24.29
CA GLU A 421 -20.90 17.32 -25.52
C GLU A 421 -19.50 17.86 -25.79
N VAL A 422 -19.07 17.72 -27.06
CA VAL A 422 -17.74 18.11 -27.53
C VAL A 422 -17.84 19.31 -28.47
N LYS A 423 -17.01 20.32 -28.23
CA LYS A 423 -16.82 21.45 -29.14
C LYS A 423 -15.37 21.50 -29.60
N LYS A 424 -15.15 21.51 -30.92
CA LYS A 424 -13.83 21.67 -31.53
C LYS A 424 -13.79 22.94 -32.37
N ILE A 425 -12.69 23.67 -32.26
CA ILE A 425 -12.46 24.92 -32.97
C ILE A 425 -11.04 24.87 -33.53
N SER A 426 -10.87 25.30 -34.77
CA SER A 426 -9.56 25.49 -35.37
C SER A 426 -9.46 26.93 -35.83
N MET A 427 -8.37 27.59 -35.45
CA MET A 427 -8.05 28.95 -35.87
C MET A 427 -6.56 29.07 -36.13
N LYS A 428 -6.14 30.18 -36.73
CA LYS A 428 -4.71 30.45 -36.88
C LYS A 428 -4.07 30.64 -35.50
N LYS A 429 -2.92 30.00 -35.26
CA LYS A 429 -2.14 30.17 -34.05
C LYS A 429 -1.69 31.64 -33.91
N PRO A 430 -1.89 32.27 -32.74
CA PRO A 430 -1.32 33.59 -32.44
C PRO A 430 0.21 33.61 -32.58
N ALA A 431 0.77 34.75 -32.96
CA ALA A 431 2.22 34.90 -33.13
C ALA A 431 2.91 35.26 -31.79
N GLY A 432 2.21 35.95 -30.90
CA GLY A 432 2.64 36.29 -29.54
C GLY A 432 2.12 35.30 -28.49
N GLY A 433 2.30 35.68 -27.21
CA GLY A 433 1.71 34.97 -26.08
C GLY A 433 0.19 35.11 -26.11
N TYR A 434 -0.52 34.02 -25.80
CA TYR A 434 -1.97 34.00 -25.84
C TYR A 434 -2.59 33.22 -24.68
N HIS A 435 -3.84 33.57 -24.39
CA HIS A 435 -4.67 32.92 -23.38
C HIS A 435 -5.93 32.34 -24.03
N VAL A 436 -6.35 31.18 -23.54
CA VAL A 436 -7.64 30.57 -23.86
C VAL A 436 -8.41 30.40 -22.56
N GLU A 437 -9.57 31.02 -22.46
CA GLU A 437 -10.34 31.02 -21.21
C GLU A 437 -11.82 30.73 -21.47
N ILE A 438 -12.42 30.01 -20.52
CA ILE A 438 -13.87 29.87 -20.35
C ILE A 438 -14.13 30.10 -18.85
N PRO A 439 -14.19 31.36 -18.39
CA PRO A 439 -14.23 31.67 -16.96
C PRO A 439 -15.41 31.02 -16.22
N GLU A 440 -16.57 30.87 -16.88
CA GLU A 440 -17.75 30.23 -16.29
C GLU A 440 -17.59 28.72 -16.09
N MET A 441 -16.64 28.10 -16.80
CA MET A 441 -16.25 26.71 -16.62
C MET A 441 -15.00 26.55 -15.77
N ASP A 442 -14.37 27.64 -15.32
CA ASP A 442 -13.07 27.64 -14.65
C ASP A 442 -11.98 26.90 -15.45
N LEU A 443 -11.98 27.12 -16.77
CA LEU A 443 -10.97 26.57 -17.67
C LEU A 443 -10.12 27.72 -18.20
N ARG A 444 -8.81 27.66 -17.97
CA ARG A 444 -7.86 28.68 -18.38
C ARG A 444 -6.58 28.04 -18.88
N TYR A 445 -6.01 28.63 -19.91
CA TYR A 445 -4.73 28.21 -20.45
C TYR A 445 -3.94 29.44 -20.86
N SER A 446 -2.65 29.42 -20.55
CA SER A 446 -1.66 30.39 -21.03
C SER A 446 -0.60 29.67 -21.86
N SER A 447 -0.23 30.22 -23.01
CA SER A 447 0.93 29.71 -23.77
C SER A 447 2.27 30.00 -23.07
N GLU A 448 2.28 30.92 -22.10
CA GLU A 448 3.45 31.32 -21.31
C GLU A 448 3.48 30.56 -19.97
N ARG A 449 3.51 29.22 -20.03
CA ARG A 449 3.38 28.26 -18.90
C ARG A 449 4.44 28.35 -17.77
N GLY A 450 5.29 29.37 -17.75
CA GLY A 450 6.33 29.49 -16.72
C GLY A 450 5.81 29.74 -15.31
N GLU A 451 4.56 30.15 -15.14
CA GLU A 451 3.99 30.60 -13.85
C GLU A 451 3.53 29.46 -12.93
N ASP A 452 3.22 28.28 -13.46
CA ASP A 452 2.65 27.16 -12.68
C ASP A 452 3.70 26.16 -12.17
N PHE A 453 4.98 26.32 -12.56
CA PHE A 453 6.06 25.47 -12.08
C PHE A 453 6.44 25.78 -10.63
N LEU A 454 6.61 24.73 -9.84
CA LEU A 454 7.01 24.81 -8.44
C LEU A 454 8.51 25.04 -8.32
N ASP A 455 8.91 26.07 -7.56
CA ASP A 455 10.30 26.28 -7.12
C ASP A 455 10.63 25.41 -5.87
N ARG A 456 10.28 24.12 -5.93
CA ARG A 456 10.56 23.14 -4.88
C ARG A 456 11.73 22.26 -5.30
N ASP A 457 12.74 22.19 -4.45
CA ASP A 457 13.90 21.33 -4.68
C ASP A 457 13.61 19.88 -4.27
N PHE A 458 13.77 18.96 -5.23
CA PHE A 458 13.65 17.50 -5.05
C PHE A 458 15.00 16.78 -5.16
N SER A 459 16.10 17.52 -5.30
CA SER A 459 17.44 16.96 -5.42
C SER A 459 17.87 16.27 -4.13
N ALA A 460 18.78 15.29 -4.26
CA ALA A 460 19.35 14.61 -3.12
C ALA A 460 20.12 15.60 -2.23
N ARG A 461 19.92 15.50 -0.91
CA ARG A 461 20.66 16.23 0.12
C ARG A 461 22.14 15.80 0.10
N GLU A 462 23.02 16.70 0.54
CA GLU A 462 24.45 16.38 0.72
C GLU A 462 24.64 15.16 1.64
N GLU A 463 25.56 14.25 1.29
CA GLU A 463 25.96 13.17 2.18
C GLU A 463 26.70 13.74 3.39
N LEU A 464 26.39 13.24 4.58
CA LEU A 464 26.99 13.67 5.85
C LEU A 464 27.94 12.59 6.38
N ASP A 465 29.08 13.00 6.93
CA ASP A 465 29.96 12.08 7.65
C ASP A 465 29.33 11.65 8.99
N ASP A 466 29.65 10.47 9.51
CA ASP A 466 29.12 9.97 10.80
C ASP A 466 29.35 10.95 11.97
N ASN A 467 30.45 11.71 11.91
CA ASN A 467 30.79 12.73 12.91
C ASN A 467 29.93 14.00 12.79
N GLU A 468 29.29 14.22 11.65
CA GLU A 468 28.44 15.39 11.34
C GLU A 468 26.95 15.13 11.62
N ILE A 469 26.56 13.86 11.81
CA ILE A 469 25.18 13.51 12.19
C ILE A 469 24.85 14.12 13.55
N SER A 470 23.95 15.11 13.56
CA SER A 470 23.51 15.82 14.76
C SER A 470 22.37 15.09 15.47
N ALA A 471 22.06 15.51 16.71
CA ALA A 471 20.88 15.00 17.42
C ALA A 471 19.58 15.26 16.65
N SER A 472 19.45 16.38 15.94
CA SER A 472 18.25 16.68 15.16
C SER A 472 18.07 15.77 13.95
N ILE A 473 19.16 15.32 13.32
CA ILE A 473 19.09 14.36 12.20
C ILE A 473 18.69 12.98 12.73
N LEU A 474 19.28 12.53 13.84
CA LEU A 474 18.89 11.27 14.49
C LEU A 474 17.42 11.27 14.91
N TYR A 475 16.92 12.41 15.40
CA TYR A 475 15.50 12.57 15.72
C TYR A 475 14.61 12.46 14.47
N LEU A 476 14.99 13.09 13.36
CA LEU A 476 14.25 12.98 12.10
C LEU A 476 14.19 11.52 11.64
N GLN A 477 15.33 10.82 11.63
CA GLN A 477 15.40 9.40 11.29
C GLN A 477 14.54 8.54 12.24
N ALA A 478 14.59 8.81 13.56
CA ALA A 478 13.75 8.10 14.53
C ALA A 478 12.25 8.32 14.27
N SER A 479 11.87 9.52 13.82
CA SER A 479 10.49 9.86 13.47
C SER A 479 10.05 9.14 12.20
N GLU A 480 10.91 9.06 11.17
CA GLU A 480 10.64 8.30 9.95
C GLU A 480 10.42 6.80 10.24
N GLU A 481 11.28 6.20 11.07
CA GLU A 481 11.11 4.80 11.48
C GLU A 481 9.84 4.61 12.32
N MET A 482 9.48 5.59 13.16
CA MET A 482 8.25 5.57 13.96
C MET A 482 7.00 5.60 13.07
N GLU A 483 6.96 6.50 12.08
CA GLU A 483 5.88 6.64 11.11
C GLU A 483 5.78 5.42 10.19
N PHE A 484 6.91 4.77 9.89
CA PHE A 484 6.99 3.54 9.12
C PHE A 484 6.79 2.24 9.94
N ARG A 485 6.41 2.36 11.22
CA ARG A 485 6.16 1.27 12.20
C ARG A 485 7.38 0.35 12.45
N ASN A 486 8.59 0.86 12.24
CA ASN A 486 9.85 0.19 12.59
C ASN A 486 10.27 0.59 14.01
N TYR A 487 9.52 0.09 14.99
CA TYR A 487 9.60 0.57 16.35
C TYR A 487 10.90 0.21 17.09
N ASP A 488 11.60 -0.86 16.70
CA ASP A 488 12.88 -1.24 17.34
C ASP A 488 13.99 -0.29 16.86
N GLU A 489 14.03 0.01 15.56
CA GLU A 489 14.94 0.97 14.95
C GLU A 489 14.69 2.40 15.46
N ALA A 490 13.42 2.82 15.55
CA ALA A 490 13.04 4.11 16.12
C ALA A 490 13.55 4.28 17.56
N GLU A 491 13.41 3.24 18.41
CA GLU A 491 13.92 3.27 19.79
C GLU A 491 15.44 3.45 19.82
N ALA A 492 16.18 2.71 18.99
CA ALA A 492 17.63 2.81 18.90
C ALA A 492 18.09 4.21 18.46
N LEU A 493 17.39 4.82 17.48
CA LEU A 493 17.71 6.17 16.99
C LEU A 493 17.37 7.25 18.02
N TYR A 494 16.24 7.14 18.74
CA TYR A 494 15.94 8.04 19.85
C TYR A 494 17.01 7.96 20.95
N GLN A 495 17.51 6.76 21.27
CA GLN A 495 18.57 6.58 22.25
C GLN A 495 19.87 7.25 21.78
N GLN A 496 20.30 7.03 20.53
CA GLN A 496 21.47 7.69 19.95
C GLN A 496 21.32 9.22 19.94
N CYS A 497 20.12 9.74 19.62
CA CYS A 497 19.82 11.16 19.71
C CYS A 497 20.08 11.70 21.13
N LEU A 498 19.61 10.98 22.16
CA LEU A 498 19.76 11.35 23.56
C LEU A 498 21.18 11.14 24.12
N GLU A 499 21.99 10.29 23.50
CA GLU A 499 23.42 10.20 23.80
C GLU A 499 24.18 11.44 23.32
N LYS A 500 23.80 11.99 22.14
CA LYS A 500 24.36 13.25 21.62
C LYS A 500 23.85 14.48 22.37
N ASP A 501 22.54 14.53 22.66
CA ASP A 501 21.92 15.58 23.45
C ASP A 501 20.91 14.99 24.46
N PRO A 502 21.33 14.78 25.72
CA PRO A 502 20.47 14.24 26.77
C PRO A 502 19.26 15.10 27.13
N HIS A 503 19.13 16.30 26.56
CA HIS A 503 18.08 17.27 26.84
C HIS A 503 17.18 17.54 25.63
N TYR A 504 17.35 16.79 24.54
CA TYR A 504 16.55 16.94 23.33
C TYR A 504 15.08 16.56 23.59
N ILE A 505 14.24 17.57 23.86
CA ILE A 505 12.85 17.41 24.32
C ILE A 505 12.01 16.55 23.38
N ALA A 506 12.13 16.75 22.06
CA ALA A 506 11.34 16.00 21.09
C ALA A 506 11.67 14.50 21.11
N ALA A 507 12.94 14.11 21.24
CA ALA A 507 13.35 12.71 21.37
C ALA A 507 12.90 12.10 22.71
N LEU A 508 12.89 12.87 23.81
CA LEU A 508 12.32 12.42 25.08
C LEU A 508 10.80 12.17 24.97
N ASN A 509 10.07 13.05 24.27
CA ASN A 509 8.62 12.89 24.05
C ASN A 509 8.33 11.69 23.13
N GLY A 510 9.02 11.57 22.00
CA GLY A 510 8.90 10.45 21.07
C GLY A 510 9.21 9.10 21.71
N LEU A 511 10.31 9.00 22.47
CA LEU A 511 10.65 7.78 23.22
C LEU A 511 9.62 7.45 24.31
N ALA A 512 9.07 8.47 24.98
CA ALA A 512 8.00 8.26 25.96
C ALA A 512 6.69 7.78 25.31
N ASP A 513 6.34 8.30 24.13
CA ASP A 513 5.18 7.86 23.36
C ASP A 513 5.34 6.41 22.87
N LEU A 514 6.53 6.06 22.35
CA LEU A 514 6.85 4.70 21.95
C LEU A 514 6.77 3.71 23.12
N LYS A 515 7.33 4.07 24.29
CA LYS A 515 7.22 3.27 25.51
C LYS A 515 5.78 3.13 25.98
N LEU A 516 4.96 4.17 25.84
CA LEU A 516 3.53 4.12 26.14
C LEU A 516 2.80 3.13 25.20
N ARG A 517 3.08 3.15 23.89
CA ARG A 517 2.50 2.18 22.92
C ARG A 517 2.86 0.75 23.28
N ARG A 518 4.11 0.52 23.67
CA ARG A 518 4.59 -0.76 24.20
C ARG A 518 4.13 -1.01 25.65
N ASN A 519 3.24 -0.22 26.25
CA ASN A 519 2.76 -0.41 27.61
C ASN A 519 3.87 -0.47 28.71
N TYR A 520 5.02 0.17 28.49
CA TYR A 520 6.06 0.39 29.51
C TYR A 520 5.76 1.66 30.31
N LEU A 521 4.61 1.70 31.00
CA LEU A 521 4.04 2.93 31.60
C LEU A 521 4.98 3.65 32.58
N SER A 522 5.66 2.90 33.45
CA SER A 522 6.59 3.47 34.42
C SER A 522 7.79 4.15 33.75
N ASP A 523 8.35 3.52 32.72
CA ASP A 523 9.52 4.04 32.01
C ASP A 523 9.13 5.19 31.08
N ALA A 524 7.96 5.11 30.44
CA ALA A 524 7.36 6.21 29.69
C ALA A 524 7.20 7.44 30.60
N LEU A 525 6.63 7.26 31.80
CA LEU A 525 6.44 8.34 32.77
C LEU A 525 7.76 8.96 33.23
N GLN A 526 8.77 8.14 33.52
CA GLN A 526 10.11 8.63 33.88
C GLN A 526 10.75 9.40 32.73
N THR A 527 10.56 8.95 31.49
CA THR A 527 11.12 9.57 30.28
C THR A 527 10.48 10.95 30.04
N VAL A 528 9.13 11.04 30.01
CA VAL A 528 8.44 12.33 29.78
C VAL A 528 8.64 13.33 30.93
N LYS A 529 8.83 12.85 32.18
CA LYS A 529 9.15 13.74 33.31
C LYS A 529 10.50 14.44 33.15
N LYS A 530 11.46 13.87 32.41
CA LYS A 530 12.71 14.56 32.07
C LYS A 530 12.43 15.77 31.18
N SER A 531 11.55 15.62 30.19
CA SER A 531 11.10 16.70 29.31
C SER A 531 10.41 17.82 30.12
N LEU A 532 9.41 17.48 30.94
CA LEU A 532 8.68 18.44 31.78
C LEU A 532 9.52 19.13 32.86
N LYS A 533 10.65 18.55 33.25
CA LYS A 533 11.61 19.17 34.16
C LYS A 533 12.34 20.35 33.49
N TRP A 534 12.57 20.28 32.18
CA TRP A 534 13.22 21.33 31.41
C TRP A 534 12.21 22.38 30.93
N ASP A 535 11.05 21.92 30.43
CA ASP A 535 9.95 22.79 30.05
C ASP A 535 8.62 22.23 30.57
N THR A 536 8.21 22.74 31.72
CA THR A 536 6.97 22.33 32.41
C THR A 536 5.71 22.61 31.60
N TYR A 537 5.73 23.63 30.73
CA TYR A 537 4.56 24.02 29.94
C TYR A 537 4.63 23.50 28.50
N HIS A 538 5.62 22.65 28.17
CA HIS A 538 5.75 22.06 26.84
C HIS A 538 4.47 21.31 26.46
N PRO A 539 3.79 21.68 25.36
CA PRO A 539 2.43 21.19 25.10
C PRO A 539 2.40 19.70 24.77
N GLU A 540 3.31 19.22 23.93
CA GLU A 540 3.43 17.80 23.58
C GLU A 540 3.80 16.94 24.80
N ALA A 541 4.72 17.42 25.64
CA ALA A 541 5.19 16.64 26.80
C ALA A 541 4.06 16.46 27.82
N ASN A 542 3.25 17.52 28.02
CA ASN A 542 2.04 17.45 28.82
C ASN A 542 0.98 16.54 28.18
N PHE A 543 0.82 16.56 26.86
CA PHE A 543 -0.10 15.66 26.18
C PHE A 543 0.30 14.19 26.36
N VAL A 544 1.58 13.85 26.11
CA VAL A 544 2.13 12.51 26.33
C VAL A 544 2.01 12.09 27.80
N ALA A 545 2.36 12.97 28.76
CA ALA A 545 2.20 12.69 30.18
C ALA A 545 0.73 12.44 30.56
N GLY A 546 -0.21 13.24 30.02
CA GLY A 546 -1.65 13.04 30.21
C GLY A 546 -2.12 11.66 29.73
N LYS A 547 -1.63 11.21 28.56
CA LYS A 547 -1.91 9.87 28.04
C LYS A 547 -1.38 8.77 28.96
N ILE A 548 -0.15 8.92 29.45
CA ILE A 548 0.47 7.95 30.37
C ILE A 548 -0.31 7.88 31.69
N TYR A 549 -0.63 9.03 32.31
CA TYR A 549 -1.41 9.06 33.55
C TYR A 549 -2.82 8.49 33.36
N LYS A 550 -3.47 8.75 32.22
CA LYS A 550 -4.76 8.13 31.88
C LYS A 550 -4.64 6.61 31.78
N ALA A 551 -3.60 6.08 31.15
CA ALA A 551 -3.35 4.64 31.06
C ALA A 551 -3.08 3.99 32.43
N MET A 552 -2.49 4.75 33.37
CA MET A 552 -2.29 4.34 34.77
C MET A 552 -3.53 4.50 35.67
N ASP A 553 -4.66 4.98 35.13
CA ASP A 553 -5.88 5.37 35.87
C ASP A 553 -5.65 6.46 36.94
N ASP A 554 -4.61 7.30 36.76
CA ASP A 554 -4.32 8.46 37.61
C ASP A 554 -5.07 9.71 37.09
N LYS A 555 -6.33 9.81 37.51
CA LYS A 555 -7.24 10.88 37.09
C LYS A 555 -6.68 12.29 37.27
N VAL A 556 -6.11 12.59 38.44
CA VAL A 556 -5.76 13.98 38.80
C VAL A 556 -4.61 14.47 37.94
N ASN A 557 -3.56 13.67 37.83
CA ASN A 557 -2.40 14.05 37.02
C ASN A 557 -2.73 14.03 35.53
N ALA A 558 -3.58 13.11 35.06
CA ALA A 558 -4.06 13.14 33.67
C ALA A 558 -4.80 14.44 33.32
N LEU A 559 -5.76 14.86 34.16
CA LEU A 559 -6.51 16.10 33.94
C LEU A 559 -5.63 17.35 34.02
N GLU A 560 -4.63 17.36 34.92
CA GLU A 560 -3.69 18.47 35.05
C GLU A 560 -2.85 18.62 33.77
N CYS A 561 -2.24 17.54 33.30
CA CYS A 561 -1.39 17.53 32.11
C CYS A 561 -2.19 17.84 30.84
N PHE A 562 -3.36 17.20 30.64
CA PHE A 562 -4.23 17.54 29.50
C PHE A 562 -4.72 18.99 29.55
N GLY A 563 -4.96 19.53 30.75
CA GLY A 563 -5.30 20.94 30.91
C GLY A 563 -4.22 21.87 30.36
N TRP A 564 -2.94 21.58 30.63
CA TRP A 564 -1.80 22.33 30.05
C TRP A 564 -1.68 22.14 28.54
N ALA A 565 -1.75 20.89 28.06
CA ALA A 565 -1.72 20.60 26.63
C ALA A 565 -2.80 21.35 25.84
N ALA A 566 -4.02 21.43 26.39
CA ALA A 566 -5.18 22.07 25.74
C ALA A 566 -4.99 23.57 25.42
N ARG A 567 -3.95 24.23 25.96
CA ARG A 567 -3.66 25.63 25.68
C ARG A 567 -2.98 25.82 24.33
N SER A 568 -2.29 24.81 23.80
CA SER A 568 -1.78 24.80 22.41
C SER A 568 -2.93 24.50 21.44
N LEU A 569 -2.97 25.17 20.28
CA LEU A 569 -3.96 24.87 19.24
C LEU A 569 -3.84 23.43 18.73
N GLN A 570 -2.61 22.93 18.56
CA GLN A 570 -2.33 21.58 18.08
C GLN A 570 -3.00 20.50 18.94
N TYR A 571 -2.95 20.63 20.27
CA TYR A 571 -3.49 19.61 21.20
C TYR A 571 -4.85 20.01 21.79
N ARG A 572 -5.42 21.15 21.40
CA ARG A 572 -6.59 21.73 22.08
C ARG A 572 -7.80 20.82 22.03
N ALA A 573 -8.12 20.32 20.84
CA ALA A 573 -9.28 19.47 20.64
C ALA A 573 -9.09 18.14 21.38
N ASP A 574 -7.97 17.46 21.16
CA ASP A 574 -7.75 16.10 21.66
C ASP A 574 -7.51 16.04 23.16
N ALA A 575 -6.86 17.05 23.74
CA ALA A 575 -6.74 17.15 25.19
C ALA A 575 -8.10 17.40 25.86
N ASN A 576 -8.97 18.22 25.27
CA ASN A 576 -10.35 18.38 25.76
C ASN A 576 -11.18 17.11 25.57
N ALA A 577 -11.03 16.42 24.44
CA ALA A 577 -11.69 15.13 24.24
C ALA A 577 -11.22 14.10 25.29
N ALA A 578 -9.92 13.97 25.52
CA ALA A 578 -9.37 13.07 26.54
C ALA A 578 -9.87 13.43 27.96
N MET A 579 -9.93 14.71 28.32
CA MET A 579 -10.54 15.14 29.59
C MET A 579 -12.02 14.76 29.66
N SER A 580 -12.78 14.92 28.56
CA SER A 580 -14.19 14.57 28.51
C SER A 580 -14.44 13.08 28.76
N GLU A 581 -13.60 12.21 28.19
CA GLU A 581 -13.65 10.77 28.39
C GLU A 581 -13.32 10.39 29.84
N ILE A 582 -12.30 11.03 30.44
CA ILE A 582 -11.96 10.83 31.85
C ILE A 582 -13.16 11.20 32.74
N PHE A 583 -13.78 12.37 32.52
CA PHE A 583 -14.95 12.77 33.30
C PHE A 583 -16.13 11.80 33.12
N LEU A 584 -16.37 11.29 31.90
CA LEU A 584 -17.41 10.30 31.63
C LEU A 584 -17.14 8.97 32.33
N ARG A 585 -15.88 8.49 32.34
CA ARG A 585 -15.46 7.28 33.06
C ARG A 585 -15.82 7.38 34.55
N TYR A 586 -15.61 8.54 35.17
CA TYR A 586 -15.95 8.80 36.58
C TYR A 586 -17.36 9.36 36.80
N ASN A 587 -18.26 9.21 35.81
CA ASN A 587 -19.68 9.57 35.89
C ASN A 587 -19.96 11.06 36.19
N ASN A 588 -19.05 11.96 35.83
CA ASN A 588 -19.25 13.41 35.91
C ASN A 588 -19.74 13.94 34.55
N LEU A 589 -21.04 13.77 34.30
CA LEU A 589 -21.65 14.03 32.99
C LEU A 589 -21.56 15.50 32.57
N ASP A 590 -21.66 16.44 33.51
CA ASP A 590 -21.60 17.89 33.23
C ASP A 590 -20.22 18.30 32.71
N ASN A 591 -19.15 17.87 33.38
CA ASN A 591 -17.79 18.18 32.91
C ASN A 591 -17.42 17.40 31.66
N ALA A 592 -17.90 16.15 31.52
CA ALA A 592 -17.72 15.39 30.29
C ALA A 592 -18.31 16.17 29.10
N ALA A 593 -19.57 16.58 29.20
CA ALA A 593 -20.23 17.34 28.15
C ALA A 593 -19.60 18.73 27.91
N ARG A 594 -19.12 19.39 28.97
CA ARG A 594 -18.41 20.68 28.87
C ARG A 594 -17.15 20.55 28.02
N HIS A 595 -16.26 19.62 28.37
CA HIS A 595 -15.00 19.43 27.65
C HIS A 595 -15.21 18.87 26.24
N ALA A 596 -16.19 17.99 26.04
CA ALA A 596 -16.52 17.49 24.70
C ALA A 596 -16.99 18.63 23.77
N ARG A 597 -17.81 19.57 24.26
CA ARG A 597 -18.16 20.78 23.48
C ARG A 597 -16.95 21.65 23.17
N GLN A 598 -16.06 21.84 24.14
CA GLN A 598 -14.81 22.58 23.92
C GLN A 598 -13.92 21.92 22.86
N ALA A 599 -13.88 20.58 22.80
CA ALA A 599 -13.18 19.89 21.71
C ALA A 599 -13.81 20.21 20.35
N LEU A 600 -15.15 20.18 20.27
CA LEU A 600 -15.90 20.47 19.03
C LEU A 600 -15.80 21.94 18.57
N ASP A 601 -15.53 22.88 19.48
CA ASP A 601 -15.30 24.28 19.12
C ASP A 601 -14.03 24.45 18.26
N TYR A 602 -13.07 23.52 18.35
CA TYR A 602 -11.79 23.56 17.60
C TYR A 602 -11.66 22.44 16.57
N ASN A 603 -12.41 21.34 16.72
CA ASN A 603 -12.51 20.28 15.73
C ASN A 603 -13.96 19.78 15.68
N ARG A 604 -14.76 20.34 14.77
CA ARG A 604 -16.18 19.98 14.60
C ARG A 604 -16.40 18.52 14.17
N PHE A 605 -15.38 17.86 13.64
CA PHE A 605 -15.42 16.48 13.16
C PHE A 605 -14.88 15.48 14.20
N HIS A 606 -14.48 15.93 15.39
CA HIS A 606 -13.94 15.07 16.43
C HIS A 606 -14.99 14.04 16.91
N MET A 607 -14.89 12.80 16.41
CA MET A 607 -15.86 11.74 16.67
C MET A 607 -15.94 11.35 18.16
N GLY A 608 -14.80 11.20 18.85
CA GLY A 608 -14.77 10.85 20.28
C GLY A 608 -15.56 11.83 21.17
N ALA A 609 -15.43 13.13 20.94
CA ALA A 609 -16.20 14.15 21.66
C ALA A 609 -17.72 14.03 21.41
N ARG A 610 -18.15 13.73 20.16
CA ARG A 610 -19.56 13.48 19.85
C ARG A 610 -20.09 12.22 20.55
N MET A 611 -19.29 11.16 20.60
CA MET A 611 -19.62 9.92 21.29
C MET A 611 -19.82 10.17 22.80
N VAL A 612 -18.92 10.94 23.43
CA VAL A 612 -19.06 11.35 24.84
C VAL A 612 -20.34 12.16 25.06
N LEU A 613 -20.71 13.07 24.16
CA LEU A 613 -21.97 13.82 24.26
C LEU A 613 -23.21 12.94 24.09
N ALA A 614 -23.17 11.96 23.18
CA ALA A 614 -24.26 11.01 22.98
C ALA A 614 -24.52 10.19 24.25
N ILE A 615 -23.47 9.56 24.80
CA ILE A 615 -23.57 8.78 26.05
C ILE A 615 -24.00 9.67 27.22
N SER A 616 -23.36 10.83 27.40
CA SER A 616 -23.69 11.74 28.50
C SER A 616 -25.15 12.18 28.45
N SER A 617 -25.69 12.41 27.25
CA SER A 617 -27.10 12.78 27.05
C SER A 617 -28.05 11.63 27.35
N ARG A 618 -27.73 10.41 26.89
CA ARG A 618 -28.50 9.18 27.20
C ARG A 618 -28.53 8.90 28.70
N LEU A 619 -27.38 8.96 29.38
CA LEU A 619 -27.29 8.75 30.83
C LEU A 619 -28.02 9.84 31.63
N SER A 620 -28.08 11.06 31.11
CA SER A 620 -28.88 12.16 31.68
C SER A 620 -30.37 12.07 31.34
N LYS A 621 -30.82 10.99 30.68
CA LYS A 621 -32.19 10.77 30.20
C LYS A 621 -32.70 11.82 29.21
N ASN A 622 -31.79 12.52 28.54
CA ASN A 622 -32.10 13.47 27.46
C ASN A 622 -31.93 12.79 26.10
N ASN A 623 -32.87 11.91 25.76
CA ASN A 623 -32.82 11.12 24.53
C ASN A 623 -32.87 11.98 23.27
N ILE A 624 -33.51 13.16 23.32
CA ILE A 624 -33.54 14.10 22.19
C ILE A 624 -32.12 14.57 21.86
N ALA A 625 -31.37 15.01 22.88
CA ALA A 625 -29.98 15.43 22.70
C ALA A 625 -29.08 14.27 22.26
N ALA A 626 -29.30 13.06 22.80
CA ALA A 626 -28.55 11.87 22.37
C ALA A 626 -28.77 11.56 20.89
N VAL A 627 -30.03 11.53 20.43
CA VAL A 627 -30.39 11.29 19.02
C VAL A 627 -29.85 12.38 18.09
N GLN A 628 -29.78 13.63 18.55
CA GLN A 628 -29.13 14.71 17.78
C GLN A 628 -27.64 14.42 17.56
N GLN A 629 -26.91 13.97 18.58
CA GLN A 629 -25.50 13.61 18.43
C GLN A 629 -25.31 12.36 17.56
N ILE A 630 -26.14 11.34 17.71
CA ILE A 630 -26.16 10.15 16.85
C ILE A 630 -26.37 10.54 15.38
N SER A 631 -27.32 11.43 15.12
CA SER A 631 -27.59 11.93 13.76
C SER A 631 -26.41 12.73 13.19
N ALA A 632 -25.76 13.55 14.03
CA ALA A 632 -24.55 14.27 13.63
C ALA A 632 -23.39 13.32 13.30
N ILE A 633 -23.17 12.28 14.10
CA ILE A 633 -22.17 11.24 13.81
C ILE A 633 -22.48 10.57 12.47
N ARG A 634 -23.72 10.12 12.24
CA ARG A 634 -24.13 9.46 10.99
C ARG A 634 -24.05 10.35 9.76
N SER A 635 -24.15 11.67 9.93
CA SER A 635 -23.97 12.62 8.84
C SER A 635 -22.51 12.77 8.40
N ILE A 636 -21.56 12.45 9.30
CA ILE A 636 -20.12 12.47 9.02
C ILE A 636 -19.68 11.06 8.56
N ASP A 637 -20.06 10.01 9.30
CA ASP A 637 -19.75 8.61 9.02
C ASP A 637 -21.04 7.77 8.94
N PRO A 638 -21.57 7.50 7.73
CA PRO A 638 -22.78 6.69 7.55
C PRO A 638 -22.65 5.23 8.01
N LEU A 639 -21.42 4.70 8.07
CA LEU A 639 -21.13 3.33 8.51
C LEU A 639 -20.90 3.23 10.02
N ASN A 640 -20.95 4.34 10.77
CA ASN A 640 -20.57 4.37 12.17
C ASN A 640 -21.38 3.39 13.05
N HIS A 641 -20.71 2.33 13.50
CA HIS A 641 -21.36 1.27 14.27
C HIS A 641 -21.71 1.69 15.70
N PHE A 642 -20.94 2.60 16.31
CA PHE A 642 -21.29 3.20 17.60
C PHE A 642 -22.64 3.93 17.53
N ALA A 643 -22.88 4.72 16.48
CA ALA A 643 -24.13 5.44 16.31
C ALA A 643 -25.34 4.49 16.20
N LYS A 644 -25.17 3.35 15.50
CA LYS A 644 -26.20 2.30 15.41
C LYS A 644 -26.43 1.60 16.75
N MET A 645 -25.36 1.30 17.49
CA MET A 645 -25.46 0.70 18.82
C MET A 645 -26.13 1.64 19.82
N GLU A 646 -25.73 2.91 19.89
CA GLU A 646 -26.37 3.90 20.78
C GLU A 646 -27.85 4.11 20.43
N GLN A 647 -28.20 4.10 19.14
CA GLN A 647 -29.60 4.16 18.70
C GLN A 647 -30.39 2.96 19.23
N PHE A 648 -29.85 1.74 19.12
CA PHE A 648 -30.44 0.54 19.70
C PHE A 648 -30.53 0.61 21.23
N LEU A 649 -29.49 1.08 21.93
CA LEU A 649 -29.50 1.22 23.39
C LEU A 649 -30.61 2.17 23.88
N ILE A 650 -30.94 3.21 23.10
CA ILE A 650 -32.03 4.14 23.39
C ILE A 650 -33.41 3.52 23.10
N SER A 651 -33.57 2.90 21.93
CA SER A 651 -34.90 2.45 21.46
C SER A 651 -35.29 1.07 21.97
N GLN A 652 -34.32 0.19 22.21
CA GLN A 652 -34.47 -1.24 22.51
C GLN A 652 -35.37 -1.97 21.49
N SER A 653 -35.42 -1.48 20.24
CA SER A 653 -36.27 -2.05 19.20
C SER A 653 -35.54 -3.15 18.43
N GLU A 654 -36.26 -4.20 18.05
CA GLU A 654 -35.73 -5.28 17.19
C GLU A 654 -35.27 -4.75 15.82
N GLY A 655 -35.87 -3.66 15.32
CA GLY A 655 -35.47 -3.02 14.07
C GLY A 655 -34.07 -2.41 14.15
N ASP A 656 -33.78 -1.64 15.20
CA ASP A 656 -32.45 -1.04 15.41
C ASP A 656 -31.39 -2.09 15.75
N LYS A 657 -31.77 -3.13 16.51
CA LYS A 657 -30.91 -4.31 16.77
C LYS A 657 -30.47 -4.97 15.48
N LYS A 658 -31.45 -5.28 14.60
CA LYS A 658 -31.20 -5.87 13.30
C LYS A 658 -30.33 -4.96 12.42
N ALA A 659 -30.60 -3.66 12.40
CA ALA A 659 -29.81 -2.69 11.64
C ALA A 659 -28.35 -2.58 12.10
N PHE A 660 -28.08 -2.74 13.40
CA PHE A 660 -26.72 -2.83 13.93
C PHE A 660 -26.02 -4.10 13.44
N ILE A 661 -26.64 -5.27 13.62
CA ILE A 661 -26.06 -6.58 13.24
C ILE A 661 -25.78 -6.65 11.72
N GLU A 662 -26.76 -6.29 10.89
CA GLU A 662 -26.64 -6.38 9.41
C GLU A 662 -25.69 -5.35 8.80
N SER A 663 -25.23 -4.38 9.59
CA SER A 663 -24.23 -3.41 9.15
C SER A 663 -22.80 -3.90 9.20
N GLN A 664 -22.56 -5.05 9.83
CA GLN A 664 -21.24 -5.65 10.04
C GLN A 664 -21.04 -6.77 9.00
N ARG A 665 -20.47 -6.40 7.86
CA ARG A 665 -20.27 -7.23 6.67
C ARG A 665 -18.79 -7.53 6.42
N SER A 666 -17.89 -6.80 7.07
CA SER A 666 -16.44 -7.03 6.97
C SER A 666 -16.03 -8.43 7.41
N GLU A 667 -14.97 -8.96 6.78
CA GLU A 667 -14.46 -10.32 7.04
C GLU A 667 -14.19 -10.60 8.52
N LEU A 668 -13.59 -9.64 9.22
CA LEU A 668 -13.21 -9.76 10.63
C LEU A 668 -14.18 -9.00 11.53
N ALA A 669 -15.48 -9.08 11.26
CA ALA A 669 -16.52 -8.32 11.97
C ALA A 669 -16.39 -8.37 13.51
N TYR A 670 -15.99 -9.51 14.09
CA TYR A 670 -15.77 -9.65 15.54
C TYR A 670 -14.76 -8.63 16.09
N GLN A 671 -13.79 -8.17 15.29
CA GLN A 671 -12.87 -7.10 15.69
C GLN A 671 -13.57 -5.75 15.83
N THR A 672 -14.55 -5.43 14.96
CA THR A 672 -15.38 -4.22 15.08
C THR A 672 -16.21 -4.24 16.36
N TYR A 673 -16.79 -5.40 16.72
CA TYR A 673 -17.47 -5.57 18.01
C TYR A 673 -16.52 -5.38 19.20
N LEU A 674 -15.30 -5.94 19.12
CA LEU A 674 -14.29 -5.78 20.17
C LEU A 674 -13.82 -4.33 20.30
N GLU A 675 -13.56 -3.60 19.21
CA GLU A 675 -13.26 -2.16 19.24
C GLU A 675 -14.35 -1.39 19.98
N LEU A 676 -15.61 -1.63 19.62
CA LEU A 676 -16.75 -0.93 20.22
C LEU A 676 -16.94 -1.29 21.70
N ALA A 677 -16.84 -2.57 22.07
CA ALA A 677 -16.94 -3.01 23.45
C ALA A 677 -15.82 -2.42 24.32
N ILE A 678 -14.58 -2.45 23.85
CA ILE A 678 -13.41 -1.87 24.53
C ILE A 678 -13.56 -0.36 24.65
N GLN A 679 -14.09 0.32 23.64
CA GLN A 679 -14.41 1.75 23.72
C GLN A 679 -15.39 2.04 24.86
N TYR A 680 -16.48 1.29 24.99
CA TYR A 680 -17.42 1.44 26.12
C TYR A 680 -16.75 1.16 27.48
N VAL A 681 -15.93 0.10 27.58
CA VAL A 681 -15.14 -0.17 28.80
C VAL A 681 -14.24 1.01 29.15
N ASN A 682 -13.54 1.57 28.17
CA ASN A 682 -12.65 2.71 28.36
C ASN A 682 -13.38 3.95 28.86
N LEU A 683 -14.66 4.13 28.49
CA LEU A 683 -15.56 5.19 28.97
C LEU A 683 -16.31 4.86 30.27
N GLY A 684 -15.97 3.74 30.94
CA GLY A 684 -16.59 3.30 32.18
C GLY A 684 -18.00 2.73 32.02
N ARG A 685 -18.39 2.32 30.81
CA ARG A 685 -19.72 1.81 30.44
C ARG A 685 -19.72 0.29 30.31
N LYS A 686 -19.54 -0.41 31.44
CA LYS A 686 -19.43 -1.88 31.48
C LYS A 686 -20.66 -2.57 30.89
N GLU A 687 -21.86 -2.11 31.24
CA GLU A 687 -23.13 -2.72 30.82
C GLU A 687 -23.37 -2.54 29.32
N ASP A 688 -23.03 -1.36 28.77
CA ASP A 688 -23.12 -1.10 27.33
C ASP A 688 -22.13 -2.00 26.56
N ALA A 689 -20.92 -2.22 27.09
CA ALA A 689 -19.95 -3.14 26.50
C ALA A 689 -20.46 -4.60 26.48
N LEU A 690 -21.08 -5.06 27.57
CA LEU A 690 -21.73 -6.38 27.60
C LEU A 690 -22.86 -6.48 26.56
N ALA A 691 -23.66 -5.43 26.38
CA ALA A 691 -24.70 -5.42 25.34
C ALA A 691 -24.12 -5.53 23.91
N VAL A 692 -22.94 -4.97 23.65
CA VAL A 692 -22.24 -5.14 22.36
C VAL A 692 -21.77 -6.58 22.18
N LEU A 693 -21.08 -7.14 23.18
CA LEU A 693 -20.54 -8.48 23.10
C LEU A 693 -21.63 -9.56 22.97
N GLU A 694 -22.87 -9.27 23.40
CA GLU A 694 -23.99 -10.22 23.34
C GLU A 694 -24.43 -10.44 21.90
N LEU A 695 -24.22 -9.42 21.06
CA LEU A 695 -24.56 -9.42 19.65
C LEU A 695 -23.37 -9.81 18.76
N ALA A 696 -22.18 -9.99 19.35
CA ALA A 696 -20.96 -10.27 18.62
C ALA A 696 -20.94 -11.71 18.07
N PRO A 697 -20.29 -11.95 16.91
CA PRO A 697 -20.00 -13.30 16.43
C PRO A 697 -19.20 -14.10 17.47
N GLN A 698 -19.46 -15.40 17.57
CA GLN A 698 -18.70 -16.29 18.44
C GLN A 698 -17.22 -16.28 18.04
N HIS A 699 -16.33 -16.00 18.99
CA HIS A 699 -14.89 -16.00 18.79
C HIS A 699 -14.17 -16.06 20.16
N PRO A 700 -13.01 -16.73 20.29
CA PRO A 700 -12.33 -16.87 21.58
C PRO A 700 -12.03 -15.53 22.29
N LEU A 701 -11.64 -14.50 21.54
CA LEU A 701 -11.41 -13.16 22.11
C LEU A 701 -12.69 -12.49 22.62
N VAL A 702 -13.84 -12.73 21.98
CA VAL A 702 -15.14 -12.21 22.44
C VAL A 702 -15.53 -12.88 23.75
N ASP A 703 -15.41 -14.21 23.81
CA ASP A 703 -15.70 -14.99 25.03
C ASP A 703 -14.77 -14.62 26.20
N LEU A 704 -13.49 -14.35 25.91
CA LEU A 704 -12.53 -13.87 26.91
C LEU A 704 -12.91 -12.50 27.49
N TRP A 705 -13.27 -11.53 26.64
CA TRP A 705 -13.76 -10.23 27.09
C TRP A 705 -15.09 -10.34 27.83
N TRP A 706 -16.01 -11.20 27.38
CA TRP A 706 -17.25 -11.50 28.10
C TRP A 706 -16.97 -12.07 29.48
N SER A 707 -16.05 -13.03 29.58
CA SER A 707 -15.64 -13.63 30.86
C SER A 707 -15.10 -12.57 31.83
N TYR A 708 -14.28 -11.66 31.33
CA TYR A 708 -13.64 -10.61 32.13
C TYR A 708 -14.63 -9.58 32.68
N LEU A 709 -15.68 -9.28 31.92
CA LEU A 709 -16.68 -8.28 32.28
C LEU A 709 -17.88 -8.89 33.02
N SER A 710 -18.27 -10.14 32.76
CA SER A 710 -19.46 -10.75 33.35
C SER A 710 -19.19 -11.43 34.70
N ASP A 711 -20.26 -11.65 35.47
CA ASP A 711 -20.18 -12.44 36.72
C ASP A 711 -20.12 -13.96 36.44
N ASP A 712 -20.40 -14.39 35.19
CA ASP A 712 -20.41 -15.79 34.73
C ASP A 712 -19.04 -16.26 34.20
N THR A 713 -17.96 -15.83 34.88
CA THR A 713 -16.56 -16.05 34.49
C THR A 713 -16.24 -17.48 34.03
N ALA A 714 -16.63 -18.48 34.82
CA ALA A 714 -16.21 -19.88 34.60
C ALA A 714 -16.78 -20.48 33.31
N LYS A 715 -18.01 -20.13 32.93
CA LYS A 715 -18.70 -20.69 31.77
C LYS A 715 -17.96 -20.34 30.47
N TYR A 716 -17.65 -19.06 30.29
CA TYR A 716 -17.07 -18.55 29.05
C TYR A 716 -15.56 -18.84 28.96
N LEU A 717 -14.84 -18.85 30.09
CA LEU A 717 -13.44 -19.31 30.10
C LEU A 717 -13.30 -20.77 29.68
N THR A 718 -14.20 -21.67 30.11
CA THR A 718 -14.18 -23.07 29.63
C THR A 718 -14.45 -23.14 28.13
N ALA A 719 -15.43 -22.38 27.62
CA ALA A 719 -15.72 -22.34 26.18
C ALA A 719 -14.51 -21.90 25.33
N VAL A 720 -13.65 -21.00 25.83
CA VAL A 720 -12.41 -20.60 25.16
C VAL A 720 -11.44 -21.78 25.02
N THR A 721 -11.32 -22.63 26.04
CA THR A 721 -10.41 -23.79 26.02
C THR A 721 -10.85 -24.88 25.05
N GLU A 722 -12.13 -24.93 24.70
CA GLU A 722 -12.70 -25.92 23.77
C GLU A 722 -12.62 -25.48 22.29
N GLN A 723 -12.47 -24.19 22.01
CA GLN A 723 -12.38 -23.64 20.66
C GLN A 723 -10.98 -23.79 20.03
N PRO A 724 -10.84 -23.88 18.69
CA PRO A 724 -9.54 -23.89 18.01
C PRO A 724 -8.70 -22.64 18.34
N ALA A 725 -7.37 -22.78 18.30
CA ALA A 725 -6.44 -21.67 18.52
C ALA A 725 -6.03 -20.97 17.21
N ASP A 726 -6.37 -21.56 16.07
CA ASP A 726 -6.11 -21.05 14.73
C ASP A 726 -6.71 -19.65 14.56
N LEU A 727 -5.90 -18.75 13.99
CA LEU A 727 -6.31 -17.38 13.63
C LEU A 727 -6.78 -16.49 14.80
N VAL A 728 -6.36 -16.81 16.04
CA VAL A 728 -6.65 -16.01 17.24
C VAL A 728 -5.46 -15.12 17.59
N PHE A 729 -5.50 -13.87 17.10
CA PHE A 729 -4.38 -12.92 17.19
C PHE A 729 -4.72 -11.67 18.02
N PRO A 730 -4.61 -11.72 19.36
CA PRO A 730 -4.77 -10.53 20.20
C PRO A 730 -3.60 -9.54 20.04
N TYR A 731 -3.90 -8.25 19.89
CA TYR A 731 -2.88 -7.23 19.59
C TYR A 731 -3.01 -5.93 20.39
N ARG A 732 -4.19 -5.67 20.99
CA ARG A 732 -4.47 -4.41 21.70
C ARG A 732 -3.78 -4.34 23.07
N VAL A 733 -3.42 -3.14 23.49
CA VAL A 733 -2.90 -2.88 24.85
C VAL A 733 -3.97 -3.16 25.91
N GLU A 734 -5.22 -2.82 25.63
CA GLU A 734 -6.37 -3.03 26.51
C GLU A 734 -6.63 -4.51 26.80
N THR A 735 -6.26 -5.39 25.86
CA THR A 735 -6.42 -6.83 25.96
C THR A 735 -5.40 -7.46 26.92
N LEU A 736 -4.25 -6.83 27.17
CA LEU A 736 -3.20 -7.38 28.06
C LEU A 736 -3.73 -7.65 29.47
N LYS A 737 -4.39 -6.65 30.07
CA LYS A 737 -4.89 -6.76 31.45
C LYS A 737 -5.93 -7.88 31.56
N MET A 738 -6.79 -8.00 30.55
CA MET A 738 -7.78 -9.07 30.47
C MET A 738 -7.09 -10.44 30.36
N LEU A 739 -6.11 -10.60 29.47
CA LEU A 739 -5.41 -11.88 29.29
C LEU A 739 -4.59 -12.29 30.52
N GLN A 740 -3.91 -11.33 31.18
CA GLN A 740 -3.22 -11.57 32.45
C GLN A 740 -4.20 -12.08 33.53
N TRP A 741 -5.38 -11.46 33.62
CA TRP A 741 -6.44 -11.94 34.49
C TRP A 741 -6.90 -13.34 34.09
N ALA A 742 -7.14 -13.61 32.80
CA ALA A 742 -7.63 -14.91 32.34
C ALA A 742 -6.65 -16.04 32.67
N VAL A 743 -5.34 -15.83 32.49
CA VAL A 743 -4.29 -16.78 32.90
C VAL A 743 -4.29 -17.03 34.41
N SER A 744 -4.59 -16.00 35.22
CA SER A 744 -4.72 -16.17 36.68
C SER A 744 -5.95 -16.98 37.11
N GLN A 745 -6.96 -17.07 36.25
CA GLN A 745 -8.20 -17.82 36.51
C GLN A 745 -8.16 -19.23 35.92
N ASN A 746 -7.46 -19.44 34.80
CA ASN A 746 -7.38 -20.71 34.09
C ASN A 746 -5.98 -20.89 33.49
N ASP A 747 -5.35 -22.02 33.79
CA ASP A 747 -3.95 -22.33 33.44
C ASP A 747 -3.77 -22.93 32.02
N ASP A 748 -4.85 -23.01 31.23
CA ASP A 748 -4.85 -23.57 29.88
C ASP A 748 -3.82 -22.90 28.94
N TRP A 749 -3.18 -23.72 28.12
CA TRP A 749 -2.10 -23.29 27.23
C TRP A 749 -2.57 -22.29 26.18
N LYS A 750 -3.82 -22.34 25.72
CA LYS A 750 -4.35 -21.42 24.69
C LYS A 750 -4.37 -19.99 25.19
N ILE A 751 -4.85 -19.78 26.42
CA ILE A 751 -4.94 -18.45 27.04
C ILE A 751 -3.53 -17.87 27.25
N LYS A 752 -2.58 -18.71 27.69
CA LYS A 752 -1.17 -18.34 27.80
C LYS A 752 -0.54 -18.02 26.43
N TYR A 753 -0.84 -18.80 25.41
CA TYR A 753 -0.38 -18.58 24.04
C TYR A 753 -0.89 -17.23 23.51
N TYR A 754 -2.18 -16.93 23.70
CA TYR A 754 -2.78 -15.63 23.36
C TYR A 754 -2.10 -14.48 24.10
N LEU A 755 -1.80 -14.64 25.40
CA LEU A 755 -1.04 -13.66 26.16
C LEU A 755 0.37 -13.45 25.61
N ALA A 756 1.06 -14.53 25.21
CA ALA A 756 2.39 -14.45 24.60
C ALA A 756 2.35 -13.71 23.26
N LEU A 757 1.38 -14.00 22.39
CA LEU A 757 1.20 -13.28 21.12
C LEU A 757 0.90 -11.79 21.34
N ASN A 758 0.08 -11.46 22.34
CA ASN A 758 -0.22 -10.07 22.66
C ASN A 758 1.00 -9.31 23.20
N TYR A 759 1.84 -9.98 24.01
CA TYR A 759 3.12 -9.41 24.42
C TYR A 759 4.07 -9.20 23.24
N TRP A 760 4.19 -10.18 22.34
CA TRP A 760 5.06 -10.08 21.17
C TRP A 760 4.61 -8.96 20.24
N GLY A 761 3.31 -8.87 19.93
CA GLY A 761 2.76 -7.79 19.10
C GLY A 761 2.95 -6.39 19.69
N LEU A 762 3.18 -6.27 21.00
CA LEU A 762 3.51 -5.02 21.69
C LEU A 762 5.02 -4.83 21.92
N GLY A 763 5.87 -5.67 21.34
CA GLY A 763 7.32 -5.60 21.44
C GLY A 763 7.94 -6.23 22.70
N HIS A 764 7.16 -6.87 23.59
CA HIS A 764 7.69 -7.58 24.77
C HIS A 764 8.18 -8.99 24.40
N LYS A 765 9.16 -9.07 23.50
CA LYS A 765 9.72 -10.33 22.98
C LYS A 765 10.15 -11.28 24.11
N ASP A 766 10.87 -10.75 25.12
CA ASP A 766 11.33 -11.52 26.28
C ASP A 766 10.18 -12.20 27.06
N LYS A 767 9.11 -11.44 27.35
CA LYS A 767 7.95 -11.97 28.10
C LYS A 767 7.16 -12.99 27.27
N ALA A 768 7.03 -12.74 25.96
CA ALA A 768 6.41 -13.68 25.06
C ALA A 768 7.19 -15.00 25.07
N LEU A 769 8.51 -14.95 24.89
CA LEU A 769 9.37 -16.12 24.89
C LEU A 769 9.37 -16.84 26.25
N GLU A 770 9.37 -16.12 27.37
CA GLU A 770 9.25 -16.70 28.72
C GLU A 770 7.99 -17.56 28.85
N ILE A 771 6.83 -17.03 28.44
CA ILE A 771 5.56 -17.77 28.47
C ILE A 771 5.62 -18.97 27.54
N LEU A 772 6.09 -18.79 26.31
CA LEU A 772 6.18 -19.88 25.33
C LEU A 772 7.14 -20.99 25.80
N ASN A 773 8.16 -20.67 26.59
CA ASN A 773 9.09 -21.64 27.19
C ASN A 773 8.52 -22.35 28.43
N SER A 774 7.47 -21.80 29.03
CA SER A 774 6.86 -22.35 30.26
C SER A 774 6.03 -23.62 30.03
N PHE A 775 5.68 -23.94 28.78
CA PHE A 775 4.87 -25.12 28.45
C PHE A 775 5.63 -26.42 28.75
N LYS A 776 5.15 -27.15 29.76
CA LYS A 776 5.76 -28.41 30.24
C LYS A 776 5.33 -29.63 29.43
N GLU A 777 4.10 -29.61 28.94
CA GLU A 777 3.52 -30.68 28.11
C GLU A 777 3.70 -30.35 26.63
N LYS A 778 3.79 -31.40 25.80
CA LYS A 778 3.82 -31.24 24.35
C LYS A 778 2.43 -30.85 23.88
N ILE A 779 2.28 -29.60 23.47
CA ILE A 779 1.02 -29.07 22.94
C ILE A 779 0.86 -29.56 21.50
N HIS A 780 -0.31 -30.08 21.15
CA HIS A 780 -0.55 -30.57 19.79
C HIS A 780 -1.06 -29.44 18.87
N PHE A 781 -0.21 -28.42 18.66
CA PHE A 781 -0.51 -27.26 17.81
C PHE A 781 0.78 -26.73 17.16
N ALA A 782 0.99 -27.07 15.88
CA ALA A 782 2.22 -26.74 15.16
C ALA A 782 2.53 -25.23 15.08
N PRO A 783 1.54 -24.33 14.84
CA PRO A 783 1.81 -22.88 14.73
C PRO A 783 2.45 -22.25 15.96
N LEU A 784 2.20 -22.80 17.17
CA LEU A 784 2.87 -22.34 18.39
C LEU A 784 4.38 -22.58 18.34
N TYR A 785 4.82 -23.73 17.83
CA TYR A 785 6.24 -24.05 17.74
C TYR A 785 6.91 -23.29 16.59
N GLN A 786 6.24 -23.09 15.46
CA GLN A 786 6.74 -22.23 14.39
C GLN A 786 6.93 -20.78 14.89
N ALA A 787 5.92 -20.24 15.57
CA ALA A 787 5.99 -18.92 16.21
C ALA A 787 7.13 -18.81 17.23
N ARG A 788 7.29 -19.83 18.10
CA ARG A 788 8.38 -19.87 19.10
C ARG A 788 9.75 -19.98 18.45
N ALA A 789 9.88 -20.77 17.39
CA ALA A 789 11.12 -20.92 16.63
C ALA A 789 11.54 -19.58 15.99
N ALA A 790 10.60 -18.88 15.36
CA ALA A 790 10.84 -17.57 14.77
C ALA A 790 11.24 -16.53 15.82
N LEU A 791 10.51 -16.45 16.94
CA LEU A 791 10.86 -15.53 18.03
C LEU A 791 12.22 -15.86 18.66
N ARG A 792 12.57 -17.14 18.81
CA ARG A 792 13.91 -17.55 19.26
C ARG A 792 14.99 -17.04 18.31
N GLN A 793 14.81 -17.24 17.02
CA GLN A 793 15.78 -16.80 16.00
C GLN A 793 15.94 -15.28 15.99
N ASP A 794 14.84 -14.53 16.09
CA ASP A 794 14.85 -13.06 16.23
C ASP A 794 15.63 -12.60 17.48
N MET A 795 15.58 -13.40 18.56
CA MET A 795 16.34 -13.18 19.79
C MET A 795 17.77 -13.79 19.77
N GLY A 796 18.24 -14.31 18.63
CA GLY A 796 19.55 -14.94 18.48
C GLY A 796 19.69 -16.34 19.12
N GLU A 797 18.57 -16.99 19.45
CA GLU A 797 18.50 -18.35 19.97
C GLU A 797 18.20 -19.40 18.88
N ASN A 798 18.56 -20.66 19.12
CA ASN A 798 18.32 -21.77 18.20
C ASN A 798 16.84 -22.22 18.25
N GLY A 799 16.16 -22.20 17.10
CA GLY A 799 14.76 -22.63 16.94
C GLY A 799 14.56 -24.03 16.34
N MET A 800 15.62 -24.79 16.04
CA MET A 800 15.57 -26.06 15.29
C MET A 800 14.65 -27.10 15.91
N LEU A 801 14.73 -27.29 17.23
CA LEU A 801 13.93 -28.30 17.93
C LEU A 801 12.43 -27.98 17.88
N ASP A 802 12.08 -26.69 17.83
CA ASP A 802 10.70 -26.25 17.68
C ASP A 802 10.18 -26.56 16.28
N LEU A 803 10.96 -26.28 15.25
CA LEU A 803 10.61 -26.60 13.86
C LEU A 803 10.49 -28.12 13.64
N GLU A 804 11.44 -28.91 14.15
CA GLU A 804 11.38 -30.38 14.10
C GLU A 804 10.13 -30.90 14.83
N HIS A 805 9.71 -30.27 15.93
CA HIS A 805 8.51 -30.67 16.65
C HIS A 805 7.22 -30.22 15.96
N ALA A 806 7.16 -29.02 15.40
CA ALA A 806 6.05 -28.54 14.58
C ALA A 806 5.74 -29.53 13.44
N LEU A 807 6.79 -29.98 12.75
CA LEU A 807 6.67 -30.97 11.70
C LEU A 807 6.25 -32.36 12.20
N GLN A 808 6.67 -32.76 13.41
CA GLN A 808 6.21 -34.02 14.02
C GLN A 808 4.72 -34.01 14.34
N ILE A 809 4.16 -32.84 14.68
CA ILE A 809 2.72 -32.67 14.97
C ILE A 809 1.93 -32.83 13.68
N ASP A 810 2.35 -32.16 12.61
CA ASP A 810 1.67 -32.23 11.32
C ASP A 810 2.65 -32.34 10.15
N LYS A 811 2.84 -33.57 9.67
CA LYS A 811 3.68 -33.87 8.49
C LYS A 811 3.04 -33.52 7.16
N SER A 812 1.76 -33.16 7.14
CA SER A 812 1.04 -32.72 5.94
C SER A 812 1.07 -31.21 5.75
N ASN A 813 1.50 -30.45 6.77
CA ASN A 813 1.65 -29.02 6.69
C ASN A 813 2.93 -28.64 5.94
N TRP A 814 2.79 -28.12 4.73
CA TRP A 814 3.91 -27.69 3.90
C TRP A 814 4.72 -26.54 4.52
N ARG A 815 4.11 -25.67 5.33
CA ARG A 815 4.82 -24.57 6.02
C ARG A 815 5.81 -25.09 7.06
N ALA A 816 5.41 -26.12 7.81
CA ALA A 816 6.30 -26.75 8.79
C ALA A 816 7.51 -27.40 8.12
N TRP A 817 7.34 -27.94 6.90
CA TRP A 817 8.45 -28.36 6.06
C TRP A 817 9.28 -27.17 5.58
N ASP A 818 8.67 -26.16 4.99
CA ASP A 818 9.35 -25.00 4.43
C ASP A 818 10.22 -24.26 5.47
N ASP A 819 9.68 -24.02 6.67
CA ASP A 819 10.41 -23.40 7.79
C ASP A 819 11.63 -24.23 8.21
N LEU A 820 11.45 -25.55 8.39
CA LEU A 820 12.52 -26.45 8.83
C LEU A 820 13.61 -26.58 7.76
N LEU A 821 13.21 -26.69 6.50
CA LEU A 821 14.12 -26.83 5.37
C LEU A 821 14.91 -25.55 5.13
N SER A 822 14.26 -24.39 5.19
CA SER A 822 14.90 -23.07 5.16
C SER A 822 15.91 -22.92 6.31
N TYR A 823 15.56 -23.40 7.51
CA TYR A 823 16.48 -23.43 8.64
C TYR A 823 17.69 -24.34 8.37
N TYR A 824 17.50 -25.54 7.81
CA TYR A 824 18.61 -26.43 7.47
C TYR A 824 19.55 -25.83 6.41
N ASP A 825 19.02 -25.16 5.38
CA ASP A 825 19.85 -24.48 4.38
C ASP A 825 20.63 -23.30 5.00
N ALA A 826 19.95 -22.46 5.79
CA ALA A 826 20.58 -21.34 6.49
C ALA A 826 21.72 -21.78 7.43
N GLN A 827 21.56 -22.93 8.11
CA GLN A 827 22.58 -23.53 8.97
C GLN A 827 23.59 -24.41 8.23
N LYS A 828 23.52 -24.49 6.89
CA LYS A 828 24.40 -25.31 6.04
C LYS A 828 24.39 -26.81 6.39
N LEU A 829 23.25 -27.32 6.85
CA LEU A 829 23.04 -28.74 7.17
C LEU A 829 22.58 -29.52 5.93
N GLN A 830 23.43 -29.56 4.89
CA GLN A 830 23.03 -29.94 3.52
C GLN A 830 22.50 -31.38 3.38
N ASP A 831 23.08 -32.35 4.09
CA ASP A 831 22.59 -33.75 4.08
C ASP A 831 21.17 -33.87 4.66
N LYS A 832 20.89 -33.11 5.74
CA LYS A 832 19.55 -33.05 6.35
C LYS A 832 18.58 -32.32 5.43
N TYR A 833 19.02 -31.22 4.81
CA TYR A 833 18.21 -30.45 3.88
C TYR A 833 17.78 -31.31 2.68
N LEU A 834 18.70 -32.01 2.02
CA LEU A 834 18.36 -32.88 0.89
C LEU A 834 17.42 -34.03 1.29
N THR A 835 17.73 -34.71 2.39
CA THR A 835 16.90 -35.85 2.85
C THR A 835 15.49 -35.38 3.21
N GLY A 836 15.38 -34.27 3.94
CA GLY A 836 14.11 -33.68 4.35
C GLY A 836 13.32 -33.14 3.15
N ALA A 837 13.96 -32.41 2.25
CA ALA A 837 13.31 -31.84 1.07
C ALA A 837 12.80 -32.94 0.13
N LYS A 838 13.57 -34.03 -0.03
CA LYS A 838 13.10 -35.20 -0.76
C LYS A 838 11.88 -35.85 -0.08
N GLU A 839 11.90 -36.02 1.24
CA GLU A 839 10.74 -36.57 1.95
C GLU A 839 9.50 -35.67 1.80
N ALA A 840 9.67 -34.35 1.91
CA ALA A 840 8.59 -33.38 1.73
C ALA A 840 8.01 -33.46 0.31
N TYR A 841 8.87 -33.47 -0.72
CA TYR A 841 8.49 -33.61 -2.12
C TYR A 841 7.74 -34.92 -2.39
N ASP A 842 8.24 -36.05 -1.90
CA ASP A 842 7.59 -37.36 -2.08
C ASP A 842 6.18 -37.41 -1.43
N ARG A 843 5.93 -36.57 -0.41
CA ARG A 843 4.63 -36.47 0.29
C ARG A 843 3.65 -35.51 -0.38
N MET A 844 4.16 -34.41 -0.93
CA MET A 844 3.38 -33.31 -1.50
C MET A 844 3.91 -32.97 -2.90
N PRO A 845 3.83 -33.91 -3.85
CA PRO A 845 4.06 -33.56 -5.25
C PRO A 845 3.03 -32.49 -5.66
N ASP A 846 3.41 -31.57 -6.54
CA ASP A 846 2.58 -30.44 -7.00
C ASP A 846 2.47 -29.24 -6.03
N ASN A 847 3.16 -29.25 -4.88
CA ASN A 847 3.36 -28.03 -4.08
C ASN A 847 4.64 -27.33 -4.57
N TYR A 848 4.48 -26.28 -5.39
CA TYR A 848 5.63 -25.62 -6.02
C TYR A 848 6.64 -25.02 -5.02
N VAL A 849 6.22 -24.67 -3.79
CA VAL A 849 7.14 -24.20 -2.74
C VAL A 849 8.08 -25.34 -2.33
N ILE A 850 7.51 -26.53 -2.08
CA ILE A 850 8.26 -27.73 -1.73
C ILE A 850 9.10 -28.24 -2.90
N GLU A 851 8.58 -28.15 -4.14
CA GLU A 851 9.34 -28.52 -5.34
C GLU A 851 10.56 -27.60 -5.53
N MET A 852 10.40 -26.29 -5.34
CA MET A 852 11.52 -25.34 -5.37
C MET A 852 12.51 -25.60 -4.23
N GLN A 853 12.04 -25.94 -3.02
CA GLN A 853 12.92 -26.33 -1.92
C GLN A 853 13.72 -27.59 -2.25
N TYR A 854 13.10 -28.59 -2.89
CA TYR A 854 13.80 -29.80 -3.32
C TYR A 854 14.80 -29.52 -4.44
N ALA A 855 14.44 -28.68 -5.42
CA ALA A 855 15.36 -28.24 -6.47
C ALA A 855 16.58 -27.52 -5.88
N ASN A 856 16.39 -26.61 -4.93
CA ASN A 856 17.51 -25.95 -4.25
C ASN A 856 18.34 -26.95 -3.44
N ALA A 857 17.73 -27.87 -2.70
CA ALA A 857 18.46 -28.88 -1.95
C ALA A 857 19.32 -29.80 -2.85
N LEU A 858 18.81 -30.17 -4.03
CA LEU A 858 19.57 -30.90 -5.05
C LEU A 858 20.78 -30.07 -5.52
N ILE A 859 20.59 -28.78 -5.81
CA ILE A 859 21.66 -27.87 -6.21
C ILE A 859 22.74 -27.77 -5.13
N GLN A 860 22.36 -27.51 -3.87
CA GLN A 860 23.31 -27.40 -2.75
C GLN A 860 24.08 -28.71 -2.48
N ASN A 861 23.59 -29.84 -2.99
CA ASN A 861 24.23 -31.16 -2.88
C ASN A 861 24.84 -31.66 -4.21
N ASN A 862 25.12 -30.75 -5.15
CA ASN A 862 25.75 -31.04 -6.44
C ASN A 862 24.94 -31.99 -7.36
N GLN A 863 23.62 -32.09 -7.20
CA GLN A 863 22.73 -32.90 -8.03
C GLN A 863 22.04 -32.03 -9.11
N TYR A 864 22.86 -31.30 -9.87
CA TYR A 864 22.41 -30.23 -10.75
C TYR A 864 21.48 -30.66 -11.89
N LEU A 865 21.79 -31.78 -12.57
CA LEU A 865 20.96 -32.27 -13.68
C LEU A 865 19.56 -32.64 -13.20
N ALA A 866 19.46 -33.36 -12.07
CA ALA A 866 18.19 -33.73 -11.45
C ALA A 866 17.38 -32.49 -11.02
N ALA A 867 18.06 -31.45 -10.53
CA ALA A 867 17.39 -30.17 -10.21
C ALA A 867 16.82 -29.51 -11.47
N SER A 868 17.56 -29.49 -12.58
CA SER A 868 17.05 -28.93 -13.84
C SER A 868 15.85 -29.72 -14.38
N GLU A 869 15.92 -31.05 -14.37
CA GLU A 869 14.82 -31.93 -14.84
C GLU A 869 13.56 -31.76 -13.99
N LEU A 870 13.70 -31.57 -12.67
CA LEU A 870 12.57 -31.27 -11.79
C LEU A 870 11.93 -29.93 -12.17
N LEU A 871 12.74 -28.88 -12.33
CA LEU A 871 12.27 -27.52 -12.63
C LEU A 871 11.58 -27.40 -14.01
N GLU A 872 11.83 -28.30 -14.95
CA GLU A 872 11.08 -28.34 -16.22
C GLU A 872 9.58 -28.56 -16.01
N GLY A 873 9.20 -29.29 -14.95
CA GLY A 873 7.80 -29.64 -14.65
C GLY A 873 7.09 -28.74 -13.64
N VAL A 874 7.83 -27.92 -12.88
CA VAL A 874 7.26 -27.09 -11.79
C VAL A 874 6.38 -25.98 -12.38
N GLN A 875 5.21 -25.77 -11.78
CA GLN A 875 4.32 -24.66 -12.11
C GLN A 875 4.20 -23.68 -10.95
N VAL A 876 4.86 -22.53 -11.07
CA VAL A 876 4.91 -21.50 -10.02
C VAL A 876 3.79 -20.48 -10.26
N LEU A 877 3.02 -20.18 -9.20
CA LEU A 877 2.23 -18.96 -9.10
C LEU A 877 3.02 -17.93 -8.29
N PRO A 878 3.72 -16.99 -8.96
CA PRO A 878 4.65 -16.10 -8.29
C PRO A 878 3.91 -15.06 -7.43
N PHE A 879 4.61 -14.56 -6.41
CA PHE A 879 4.30 -13.26 -5.84
C PHE A 879 4.96 -12.13 -6.66
N GLU A 880 4.51 -10.89 -6.48
CA GLU A 880 5.07 -9.75 -7.21
C GLU A 880 6.59 -9.64 -7.03
N GLY A 881 7.33 -9.66 -8.14
CA GLY A 881 8.80 -9.57 -8.13
C GLY A 881 9.53 -10.89 -7.79
N ALA A 882 8.83 -12.03 -7.72
CA ALA A 882 9.48 -13.32 -7.51
C ALA A 882 10.53 -13.61 -8.61
N SER A 883 11.71 -14.08 -8.21
CA SER A 883 12.80 -14.44 -9.13
C SER A 883 13.42 -15.80 -8.84
N LEU A 884 12.97 -16.50 -7.80
CA LEU A 884 13.65 -17.69 -7.28
C LEU A 884 13.63 -18.85 -8.26
N GLY A 885 12.48 -19.14 -8.88
CA GLY A 885 12.32 -20.25 -9.83
C GLY A 885 13.33 -20.17 -10.98
N HIS A 886 13.39 -19.02 -11.67
CA HIS A 886 14.36 -18.80 -12.75
C HIS A 886 15.81 -18.84 -12.28
N ARG A 887 16.11 -18.29 -11.09
CA ARG A 887 17.47 -18.34 -10.51
C ARG A 887 17.94 -19.78 -10.27
N LEU A 888 17.08 -20.63 -9.70
CA LEU A 888 17.40 -22.05 -9.50
C LEU A 888 17.59 -22.77 -10.83
N TRP A 889 16.77 -22.45 -11.84
CA TRP A 889 16.88 -23.00 -13.19
C TRP A 889 18.22 -22.66 -13.85
N GLU A 890 18.61 -21.39 -13.82
CA GLU A 890 19.90 -20.94 -14.35
C GLU A 890 21.06 -21.62 -13.62
N GLN A 891 21.05 -21.60 -12.28
CA GLN A 891 22.11 -22.20 -11.46
C GLN A 891 22.27 -23.71 -11.72
N ALA A 892 21.16 -24.46 -11.76
CA ALA A 892 21.17 -25.89 -12.04
C ALA A 892 21.76 -26.19 -13.43
N ASN A 893 21.31 -25.48 -14.46
CA ASN A 893 21.77 -25.71 -15.83
C ASN A 893 23.23 -25.29 -16.04
N VAL A 894 23.67 -24.16 -15.48
CA VAL A 894 25.07 -23.71 -15.53
C VAL A 894 25.98 -24.70 -14.83
N ALA A 895 25.64 -25.09 -13.60
CA ALA A 895 26.47 -26.01 -12.81
C ALA A 895 26.56 -27.40 -13.46
N ALA A 896 25.44 -27.95 -13.95
CA ALA A 896 25.44 -29.20 -14.70
C ALA A 896 26.28 -29.08 -15.98
N GLY A 897 26.12 -27.98 -16.73
CA GLY A 897 26.90 -27.71 -17.94
C GLY A 897 28.41 -27.71 -17.67
N ILE A 898 28.85 -27.10 -16.56
CA ILE A 898 30.26 -27.13 -16.13
C ILE A 898 30.73 -28.57 -15.89
N GLU A 899 29.97 -29.42 -15.21
CA GLU A 899 30.38 -30.81 -14.99
C GLU A 899 30.53 -31.60 -16.30
N PHE A 900 29.64 -31.38 -17.27
CA PHE A 900 29.74 -32.02 -18.59
C PHE A 900 30.94 -31.48 -19.38
N ILE A 901 31.30 -30.20 -19.24
CA ILE A 901 32.55 -29.65 -19.78
C ILE A 901 33.76 -30.35 -19.19
N GLU A 902 33.81 -30.51 -17.86
CA GLU A 902 34.92 -31.20 -17.16
C GLU A 902 35.06 -32.67 -17.58
N LYS A 903 33.94 -33.32 -17.93
CA LYS A 903 33.89 -34.70 -18.46
C LYS A 903 34.16 -34.79 -19.97
N GLY A 904 34.33 -33.66 -20.67
CA GLY A 904 34.55 -33.61 -22.13
C GLY A 904 33.29 -33.89 -22.97
N GLN A 905 32.12 -33.89 -22.35
CA GLN A 905 30.82 -34.17 -22.95
C GLN A 905 30.18 -32.88 -23.46
N LEU A 906 30.75 -32.34 -24.54
CA LEU A 906 30.50 -30.98 -24.99
C LEU A 906 29.09 -30.76 -25.58
N ARG A 907 28.39 -31.80 -26.05
CA ARG A 907 27.05 -31.65 -26.63
C ARG A 907 26.00 -31.47 -25.54
N GLU A 908 26.13 -32.25 -24.47
CA GLU A 908 25.31 -32.20 -23.28
C GLU A 908 25.51 -30.86 -22.57
N ALA A 909 26.76 -30.42 -22.42
CA ALA A 909 27.08 -29.08 -21.91
C ALA A 909 26.46 -27.96 -22.76
N GLU A 910 26.53 -28.04 -24.09
CA GLU A 910 25.92 -27.07 -25.00
C GLU A 910 24.40 -26.98 -24.81
N ALA A 911 23.71 -28.10 -24.62
CA ALA A 911 22.27 -28.12 -24.39
C ALA A 911 21.88 -27.44 -23.07
N LEU A 912 22.55 -27.81 -21.98
CA LEU A 912 22.29 -27.24 -20.64
C LEU A 912 22.59 -25.74 -20.58
N LEU A 913 23.69 -25.29 -21.17
CA LEU A 913 24.02 -23.86 -21.16
C LEU A 913 23.07 -23.03 -22.04
N LYS A 914 22.47 -23.62 -23.08
CA LYS A 914 21.36 -22.97 -23.81
C LYS A 914 20.10 -22.90 -22.96
N ASN A 915 19.80 -23.96 -22.20
CA ASN A 915 18.69 -23.97 -21.24
C ASN A 915 18.88 -22.90 -20.16
N ALA A 916 20.09 -22.70 -19.62
CA ALA A 916 20.38 -21.64 -18.65
C ALA A 916 20.00 -20.24 -19.14
N LYS A 917 20.07 -19.98 -20.45
CA LYS A 917 19.66 -18.71 -21.08
C LYS A 917 18.15 -18.60 -21.32
N ALA A 918 17.42 -19.70 -21.18
CA ALA A 918 15.97 -19.71 -21.34
C ALA A 918 15.27 -19.09 -20.13
N TRP A 919 14.05 -18.60 -20.37
CA TRP A 919 13.16 -18.03 -19.36
C TRP A 919 11.83 -18.81 -19.38
N PRO A 920 11.83 -20.03 -18.84
CA PRO A 920 10.62 -20.86 -18.79
C PRO A 920 9.55 -20.19 -17.92
N GLU A 921 8.47 -19.73 -18.53
CA GLU A 921 7.42 -18.97 -17.85
C GLU A 921 6.65 -19.79 -16.80
N ASN A 922 6.68 -21.14 -16.90
CA ASN A 922 6.14 -22.01 -15.85
C ASN A 922 6.83 -21.82 -14.50
N LEU A 923 8.03 -21.22 -14.45
CA LEU A 923 8.71 -20.84 -13.22
C LEU A 923 8.30 -19.47 -12.67
N GLY A 924 7.24 -18.86 -13.23
CA GLY A 924 6.62 -17.64 -12.73
C GLY A 924 7.39 -16.35 -13.05
N VAL A 925 8.33 -16.39 -14.00
CA VAL A 925 9.15 -15.22 -14.36
C VAL A 925 9.27 -15.10 -15.87
N GLY A 926 8.93 -13.92 -16.41
CA GLY A 926 9.11 -13.62 -17.82
C GLY A 926 10.47 -12.98 -18.14
N LYS A 927 10.89 -13.06 -19.40
CA LYS A 927 12.19 -12.56 -19.87
C LYS A 927 12.27 -11.01 -19.92
N PRO A 928 13.29 -10.37 -19.33
CA PRO A 928 13.52 -8.92 -19.45
C PRO A 928 14.14 -8.55 -20.81
N TYR A 929 14.21 -7.26 -21.15
CA TYR A 929 14.82 -6.78 -22.41
C TYR A 929 16.29 -7.22 -22.57
N ASN A 930 17.10 -6.97 -21.54
CA ASN A 930 18.54 -7.19 -21.57
C ASN A 930 18.97 -8.05 -20.36
N PRO A 931 18.63 -9.35 -20.31
CA PRO A 931 19.07 -10.23 -19.23
C PRO A 931 20.60 -10.36 -19.23
N ASP A 932 21.20 -10.45 -18.05
CA ASP A 932 22.62 -10.77 -17.95
C ASP A 932 22.83 -12.25 -18.27
N THR A 933 23.48 -12.55 -19.40
CA THR A 933 23.80 -13.93 -19.81
C THR A 933 25.30 -14.18 -19.88
N ARG A 934 26.13 -13.31 -19.29
CA ARG A 934 27.60 -13.36 -19.43
C ARG A 934 28.19 -14.70 -19.01
N LEU A 935 27.75 -15.26 -17.88
CA LEU A 935 28.23 -16.54 -17.37
C LEU A 935 27.91 -17.72 -18.31
N PRO A 936 26.63 -17.98 -18.68
CA PRO A 936 26.33 -19.05 -19.63
C PRO A 936 26.94 -18.80 -21.03
N ASP A 937 27.03 -17.56 -21.49
CA ASP A 937 27.67 -17.22 -22.78
C ASP A 937 29.16 -17.51 -22.81
N TYR A 938 29.86 -17.20 -21.72
CA TYR A 938 31.29 -17.48 -21.60
C TYR A 938 31.56 -19.00 -21.66
N LEU A 939 30.75 -19.79 -20.96
CA LEU A 939 30.84 -21.25 -20.96
C LEU A 939 30.46 -21.86 -22.32
N LEU A 940 29.46 -21.29 -23.01
CA LEU A 940 29.11 -21.70 -24.38
C LEU A 940 30.25 -21.38 -25.36
N ALA A 941 30.88 -20.21 -25.26
CA ALA A 941 32.01 -19.85 -26.10
C ALA A 941 33.18 -20.83 -25.90
N TYR A 942 33.52 -21.16 -24.64
CA TYR A 942 34.51 -22.19 -24.32
C TYR A 942 34.15 -23.54 -24.96
N THR A 943 32.91 -23.99 -24.78
CA THR A 943 32.40 -25.25 -25.32
C THR A 943 32.50 -25.30 -26.85
N TYR A 944 32.08 -24.24 -27.54
CA TYR A 944 32.16 -24.16 -28.99
C TYR A 944 33.59 -24.13 -29.53
N ARG A 945 34.53 -23.46 -28.84
CA ARG A 945 35.96 -23.53 -29.22
C ARG A 945 36.48 -24.96 -29.16
N LYS A 946 36.14 -25.71 -28.11
CA LYS A 946 36.53 -27.14 -27.97
C LYS A 946 35.87 -28.05 -29.01
N GLN A 947 34.67 -27.69 -29.48
CA GLN A 947 33.99 -28.39 -30.58
C GLN A 947 34.48 -27.97 -31.98
N GLY A 948 35.42 -27.03 -32.11
CA GLY A 948 35.91 -26.52 -33.40
C GLY A 948 35.01 -25.48 -34.09
N LYS A 949 34.03 -24.92 -33.37
CA LYS A 949 33.08 -23.89 -33.86
C LYS A 949 33.54 -22.48 -33.45
N GLY A 950 34.74 -22.08 -33.89
CA GLY A 950 35.40 -20.84 -33.46
C GLY A 950 34.64 -19.55 -33.78
N ASP A 951 33.91 -19.52 -34.91
CA ASP A 951 33.16 -18.34 -35.33
C ASP A 951 31.99 -18.03 -34.37
N ILE A 952 31.26 -19.06 -33.95
CA ILE A 952 30.14 -18.94 -33.00
C ILE A 952 30.66 -18.49 -31.63
N ALA A 953 31.77 -19.08 -31.16
CA ALA A 953 32.41 -18.66 -29.91
C ALA A 953 32.83 -17.18 -29.93
N SER A 954 33.40 -16.72 -31.05
CA SER A 954 33.81 -15.32 -31.19
C SER A 954 32.62 -14.36 -31.20
N SER A 955 31.45 -14.79 -31.68
CA SER A 955 30.22 -14.00 -31.61
C SER A 955 29.74 -13.81 -30.17
N LEU A 956 29.69 -14.89 -29.38
CA LEU A 956 29.30 -14.83 -27.96
C LEU A 956 30.27 -13.98 -27.12
N GLU A 957 31.57 -14.12 -27.37
CA GLU A 957 32.59 -13.28 -26.71
C GLU A 957 32.39 -11.79 -27.02
N LYS A 958 31.93 -11.45 -28.23
CA LYS A 958 31.59 -10.08 -28.60
C LYS A 958 30.33 -9.60 -27.89
N GLU A 959 29.31 -10.45 -27.74
CA GLU A 959 28.10 -10.14 -26.97
C GLU A 959 28.42 -9.83 -25.50
N ILE A 960 29.25 -10.65 -24.86
CA ILE A 960 29.75 -10.44 -23.49
C ILE A 960 30.44 -9.07 -23.36
N GLN A 961 31.34 -8.73 -24.28
CA GLN A 961 32.03 -7.44 -24.26
C GLN A 961 31.07 -6.26 -24.49
N ASN A 962 30.09 -6.42 -25.38
CA ASN A 962 29.11 -5.38 -25.67
C ASN A 962 28.19 -5.13 -24.47
N TYR A 963 27.88 -6.13 -23.64
CA TYR A 963 27.02 -5.96 -22.48
C TYR A 963 27.49 -4.84 -21.53
N LEU A 964 28.81 -4.65 -21.39
CA LEU A 964 29.38 -3.55 -20.61
C LEU A 964 29.05 -2.16 -21.15
N SER A 965 28.82 -2.04 -22.47
CA SER A 965 28.46 -0.78 -23.12
C SER A 965 26.96 -0.46 -23.05
N THR A 966 26.13 -1.45 -22.69
CA THR A 966 24.66 -1.35 -22.69
C THR A 966 24.04 -1.36 -21.29
N ARG A 967 24.81 -1.61 -20.24
CA ARG A 967 24.33 -1.59 -18.85
C ARG A 967 24.59 -0.25 -18.16
N THR A 968 23.75 0.11 -17.20
CA THR A 968 24.08 1.14 -16.20
C THR A 968 25.33 0.68 -15.45
N PRO A 969 26.40 1.49 -15.39
CA PRO A 969 27.67 1.04 -14.88
C PRO A 969 27.60 0.75 -13.36
N GLY A 970 27.96 -0.48 -12.99
CA GLY A 970 28.08 -0.99 -11.61
C GLY A 970 29.18 -2.04 -11.52
N SER A 971 29.66 -2.36 -10.32
CA SER A 971 30.70 -3.38 -10.09
C SER A 971 30.08 -4.66 -9.50
N ASP A 972 29.98 -5.70 -10.30
CA ASP A 972 29.56 -7.06 -9.89
C ASP A 972 30.67 -8.07 -10.17
N LEU A 973 30.60 -9.26 -9.55
CA LEU A 973 31.64 -10.28 -9.76
C LEU A 973 31.59 -10.88 -11.19
N ASP A 974 30.48 -10.76 -11.90
CA ASP A 974 30.37 -11.13 -13.31
C ASP A 974 31.33 -10.32 -14.21
N ASP A 975 31.79 -9.15 -13.76
CA ASP A 975 32.84 -8.38 -14.45
C ASP A 975 34.17 -9.12 -14.53
N LEU A 976 34.42 -10.11 -13.65
CA LEU A 976 35.59 -11.00 -13.77
C LEU A 976 35.62 -11.71 -15.13
N ILE A 977 34.46 -12.07 -15.69
CA ILE A 977 34.34 -12.72 -17.00
C ILE A 977 34.83 -11.77 -18.10
N ASN A 978 34.39 -10.51 -18.05
CA ASN A 978 34.80 -9.49 -19.00
C ASN A 978 36.31 -9.21 -18.93
N ILE A 979 36.85 -9.06 -17.71
CA ILE A 979 38.29 -8.83 -17.50
C ILE A 979 39.10 -10.01 -18.03
N LYS A 980 38.68 -11.26 -17.72
CA LYS A 980 39.32 -12.48 -18.19
C LYS A 980 39.32 -12.57 -19.72
N LEU A 981 38.19 -12.25 -20.35
CA LEU A 981 38.04 -12.26 -21.80
C LEU A 981 38.86 -11.16 -22.50
N ALA A 982 38.90 -9.95 -21.93
CA ALA A 982 39.75 -8.88 -22.44
C ALA A 982 41.23 -9.27 -22.39
N LYS A 983 41.68 -9.83 -21.26
CA LYS A 983 43.06 -10.34 -21.09
C LYS A 983 43.42 -11.42 -22.10
N SER A 984 42.53 -12.39 -22.36
CA SER A 984 42.79 -13.47 -23.33
C SER A 984 42.91 -12.96 -24.78
N GLN A 985 42.36 -11.78 -25.07
CA GLN A 985 42.45 -11.10 -26.37
C GLN A 985 43.54 -10.01 -26.43
N GLY A 986 44.37 -9.88 -25.38
CA GLY A 986 45.44 -8.89 -25.31
C GLY A 986 44.96 -7.44 -25.16
N ARG A 987 43.77 -7.22 -24.59
CA ARG A 987 43.20 -5.90 -24.30
C ARG A 987 43.18 -5.63 -22.80
N ASP A 988 43.29 -4.35 -22.43
CA ASP A 988 43.09 -3.89 -21.06
C ASP A 988 41.71 -3.23 -20.94
N LEU A 989 40.85 -3.77 -20.08
CA LEU A 989 39.48 -3.30 -19.91
C LEU A 989 39.41 -2.34 -18.72
N LYS A 990 39.26 -1.04 -18.97
CA LYS A 990 38.98 -0.09 -17.88
C LYS A 990 37.53 -0.25 -17.42
N ILE A 991 37.34 -0.63 -16.16
CA ILE A 991 36.04 -0.53 -15.49
C ILE A 991 35.70 0.97 -15.40
N PRO A 992 34.54 1.44 -15.87
CA PRO A 992 34.16 2.83 -15.81
C PRO A 992 34.20 3.37 -14.37
N ASP A 993 34.82 4.55 -14.17
CA ASP A 993 34.70 5.30 -12.91
C ASP A 993 33.28 5.89 -12.85
N THR A 994 32.41 5.33 -12.04
CA THR A 994 31.08 5.89 -11.80
C THR A 994 31.09 6.88 -10.64
N GLU A 995 30.28 7.93 -10.77
CA GLU A 995 29.94 8.90 -9.72
C GLU A 995 29.03 8.27 -8.65
N MET A 996 29.55 7.27 -7.95
CA MET A 996 29.08 6.85 -6.64
C MET A 996 30.28 6.98 -5.68
N ARG A 997 30.68 8.23 -5.44
CA ARG A 997 31.75 8.57 -4.50
C ARG A 997 31.22 8.38 -3.08
N GLY A 998 31.49 7.21 -2.51
CA GLY A 998 31.28 6.95 -1.08
C GLY A 998 31.79 5.60 -0.57
N ARG A 999 31.93 4.56 -1.42
CA ARG A 999 32.43 3.26 -0.95
C ARG A 999 33.32 2.59 -2.00
N ARG A 1000 34.61 2.37 -1.68
CA ARG A 1000 35.41 1.33 -2.35
C ARG A 1000 34.88 -0.04 -1.88
N GLY A 1001 33.78 -0.52 -2.43
CA GLY A 1001 33.23 -1.84 -2.10
C GLY A 1001 34.28 -2.95 -2.33
N VAL A 1002 34.26 -3.99 -1.50
CA VAL A 1002 35.19 -5.13 -1.58
C VAL A 1002 35.22 -5.74 -2.99
N ILE A 1003 34.06 -5.81 -3.66
CA ILE A 1003 33.95 -6.27 -5.05
C ILE A 1003 34.79 -5.43 -5.99
N ARG A 1004 34.67 -4.08 -5.94
CA ARG A 1004 35.48 -3.20 -6.78
C ARG A 1004 36.98 -3.38 -6.53
N GLN A 1005 37.39 -3.42 -5.27
CA GLN A 1005 38.80 -3.64 -4.90
C GLN A 1005 39.29 -4.99 -5.43
N TYR A 1006 38.44 -6.01 -5.41
CA TYR A 1006 38.75 -7.33 -5.94
C TYR A 1006 38.87 -7.33 -7.46
N LEU A 1007 37.96 -6.66 -8.17
CA LEU A 1007 38.02 -6.50 -9.64
C LEU A 1007 39.28 -5.75 -10.07
N GLU A 1008 39.66 -4.67 -9.37
CA GLU A 1008 40.88 -3.91 -9.62
C GLU A 1008 42.13 -4.77 -9.40
N ALA A 1009 42.18 -5.53 -8.29
CA ALA A 1009 43.29 -6.46 -8.01
C ALA A 1009 43.37 -7.58 -9.06
N TYR A 1010 42.24 -8.13 -9.49
CA TYR A 1010 42.16 -9.13 -10.56
C TYR A 1010 42.65 -8.58 -11.90
N GLN A 1011 42.29 -7.34 -12.23
CA GLN A 1011 42.77 -6.66 -13.43
C GLN A 1011 44.30 -6.47 -13.40
N MET A 1012 44.87 -6.11 -12.24
CA MET A 1012 46.31 -5.89 -12.08
C MET A 1012 47.14 -7.18 -11.90
N ASP A 1013 46.52 -8.36 -11.91
CA ASP A 1013 47.16 -9.65 -11.56
C ASP A 1013 47.79 -9.64 -10.15
N ASP A 1014 47.25 -8.83 -9.23
CA ASP A 1014 47.70 -8.72 -7.84
C ASP A 1014 47.08 -9.81 -6.96
N GLN A 1015 47.71 -10.99 -7.01
CA GLN A 1015 47.31 -12.16 -6.23
C GLN A 1015 47.30 -11.91 -4.72
N ALA A 1016 48.22 -11.08 -4.21
CA ALA A 1016 48.32 -10.80 -2.77
C ALA A 1016 47.11 -9.99 -2.28
N SER A 1017 46.69 -8.98 -3.04
CA SER A 1017 45.51 -8.17 -2.72
C SER A 1017 44.21 -8.97 -2.85
N MET A 1018 44.06 -9.81 -3.88
CA MET A 1018 42.89 -10.69 -4.00
C MET A 1018 42.78 -11.68 -2.82
N GLN A 1019 43.88 -12.33 -2.47
CA GLN A 1019 43.91 -13.28 -1.35
C GLN A 1019 43.60 -12.59 -0.02
N LYS A 1020 44.13 -11.38 0.18
CA LYS A 1020 43.81 -10.54 1.34
C LYS A 1020 42.31 -10.22 1.41
N LEU A 1021 41.72 -9.76 0.30
CA LEU A 1021 40.30 -9.41 0.24
C LEU A 1021 39.39 -10.60 0.51
N GLU A 1022 39.69 -11.78 -0.05
CA GLU A 1022 38.94 -13.01 0.24
C GLU A 1022 39.07 -13.44 1.71
N THR A 1023 40.26 -13.27 2.31
CA THR A 1023 40.51 -13.62 3.71
C THR A 1023 39.78 -12.67 4.68
N GLU A 1024 39.81 -11.37 4.39
CA GLU A 1024 39.13 -10.34 5.18
C GLU A 1024 37.61 -10.36 4.96
N ASN A 1025 37.15 -10.93 3.84
CA ASN A 1025 35.75 -10.99 3.46
C ASN A 1025 35.37 -12.41 3.00
N PRO A 1026 35.31 -13.39 3.93
CA PRO A 1026 35.04 -14.79 3.59
C PRO A 1026 33.69 -15.01 2.90
N GLY A 1027 32.76 -14.05 2.97
CA GLY A 1027 31.47 -14.07 2.26
C GLY A 1027 31.53 -13.58 0.80
N LEU A 1028 32.69 -13.15 0.28
CA LEU A 1028 32.79 -12.56 -1.07
C LEU A 1028 32.29 -13.53 -2.17
N PHE A 1029 32.60 -14.82 -2.02
CA PHE A 1029 32.21 -15.88 -2.96
C PHE A 1029 31.27 -16.92 -2.35
N SER A 1030 30.62 -16.66 -1.22
CA SER A 1030 29.82 -17.68 -0.51
C SER A 1030 28.48 -18.03 -1.17
N GLY A 1031 28.03 -17.25 -2.16
CA GLY A 1031 26.84 -17.56 -2.95
C GLY A 1031 27.20 -18.42 -4.17
N LEU A 1032 26.39 -19.45 -4.46
CA LEU A 1032 26.65 -20.39 -5.55
C LEU A 1032 26.91 -19.68 -6.90
N ASN A 1033 26.19 -18.60 -7.22
CA ASN A 1033 26.46 -17.85 -8.45
C ASN A 1033 27.91 -17.35 -8.52
N ASN A 1034 28.42 -16.78 -7.43
CA ASN A 1034 29.79 -16.29 -7.34
C ASN A 1034 30.80 -17.45 -7.39
N GLU A 1035 30.48 -18.59 -6.76
CA GLU A 1035 31.30 -19.80 -6.87
C GLU A 1035 31.36 -20.32 -8.31
N LEU A 1036 30.23 -20.31 -9.03
CA LEU A 1036 30.15 -20.71 -10.44
C LEU A 1036 30.94 -19.76 -11.33
N ILE A 1037 30.91 -18.45 -11.08
CA ILE A 1037 31.78 -17.48 -11.78
C ILE A 1037 33.25 -17.81 -11.54
N LYS A 1038 33.65 -17.99 -10.28
CA LYS A 1038 35.04 -18.32 -9.90
C LYS A 1038 35.49 -19.63 -10.53
N LYS A 1039 34.62 -20.64 -10.55
CA LYS A 1039 34.86 -21.93 -11.22
C LYS A 1039 34.99 -21.74 -12.73
N ALA A 1040 34.09 -21.00 -13.37
CA ALA A 1040 34.10 -20.75 -14.82
C ALA A 1040 35.38 -20.06 -15.30
N ILE A 1041 35.84 -19.02 -14.60
CA ILE A 1041 37.09 -18.31 -14.96
C ILE A 1041 38.36 -19.13 -14.65
N GLY A 1042 38.23 -20.22 -13.87
CA GLY A 1042 39.27 -21.15 -13.44
C GLY A 1042 39.10 -22.60 -13.94
N LEU A 1043 38.21 -22.86 -14.90
CA LEU A 1043 38.13 -24.14 -15.61
C LEU A 1043 39.49 -24.44 -16.29
N PRO A 1044 39.91 -25.71 -16.39
CA PRO A 1044 41.24 -26.08 -16.87
C PRO A 1044 41.57 -25.61 -18.30
#